data_AF-A0A9W3JVX3-F1
#
_entry.id   AF-A0A9W3JVX3-F1
#
_cell.length_a   1.000
_cell.length_b   1.000
_cell.length_c   1.000
_cell.angle_alpha   90.00
_cell.angle_beta   90.00
_cell.angle_gamma   90.00
#
_symmetry.space_group_name_H-M   'P 1'
#
loop_
_entity.id
_entity.type
_entity.pdbx_description
1 polymer ?
#
loop_
_entity_poly.entity_id
_entity_poly.type
_entity_poly.pdbx_seq_one_letter_code
_entity_poly.pdbx_strand_id
1 'polypeptide(L)'
;MDNRYIKYINKNPYYSVADEISQGLLNVDYPFDNYILIDGEHWTNLMPKNARLPKQGWKIHVSTDIRESQQTLDIVSKLMIERNISFKYVRSNKELVLKDSKYGDRGSSGKFITIYPENTYQFIDLLRLLENNLAHLKPGPYILNDKRWYNSNVYFRYGAFMSRYVYIDGEKVDAIENLEGELIEDKRVPYYYLPNFVEEPIEIRKMDEELNQVDTSSPLDNFDINEALHFSNGGGVYICKNKSNNMKVILKEGRPHAAVDAQGQDAFSRIVNESEILDKLEKAQYPVKKISSFRAWEHYFIEEEYIEGDSLSEWLVKNYPFSSNIKNESYTESCINIINQLIESIHELHRNDIGMGDLQPANIIITAEEKIRLIDFETASSISDSLSGLMTPGFIGNQEMNKEQSDWFALLRIAKQLFVPIGCVQDISWNMDTIHSNWIQVVFGERANTIIERIESLCELYGSRPMEELLTTNGHMKQKFDLSVMKLKLRNSILKDVKNEERLLPGDIRQYEMETGMQNVLTGGFGVAMALHRTGGINQKVKDWIENQDINKLIQLENGLFTGKMGIASVLWELGYQEKAKALFDSFIDFKHIEDISFAAGLSGIGFAYLGFSYEVDDPKYLNICLYIGEILINKLNADAPIITYDYDVVDKGVMTSWAGVSLYFTALYKKTNDNKWLVLSEQALEKEMKLGIFDDTGLYQIDDDFRILPYLAGGGSGLALPIVELEINAKLKKWNKEIDGISKISKSKCFYNAGLFQGTTGILAVANLLELYTKKSSLVNSALFTLNLHLLEDADCIFVPGDSCFRISGDIMSGSSGLLLTINDILESKNHSWIPILNLEKVFSSSTFTEESFQNIVEPLSSVVR
;
A
#
# COMPACT_ATOMS: atom_id res chain seq x y z
N MET A 1 -0.86 1.88 -6.60
CA MET A 1 -0.89 0.45 -6.25
C MET A 1 0.14 0.26 -5.16
N ASP A 2 -0.21 -0.36 -4.03
CA ASP A 2 0.79 -0.69 -3.00
C ASP A 2 1.56 -1.94 -3.45
N ASN A 3 2.85 -1.77 -3.72
CA ASN A 3 3.72 -2.83 -4.21
C ASN A 3 4.03 -3.90 -3.16
N ARG A 4 3.72 -3.68 -1.87
CA ARG A 4 3.86 -4.70 -0.82
C ARG A 4 3.03 -5.94 -1.13
N TYR A 5 1.82 -5.76 -1.67
CA TYR A 5 0.93 -6.87 -2.01
C TYR A 5 1.54 -7.86 -2.99
N ILE A 6 2.42 -7.41 -3.90
CA ILE A 6 3.06 -8.25 -4.91
C ILE A 6 3.81 -9.43 -4.27
N LYS A 7 4.39 -9.24 -3.08
CA LYS A 7 5.13 -10.29 -2.34
C LYS A 7 4.23 -11.46 -1.89
N TYR A 8 2.92 -11.24 -1.82
CA TYR A 8 1.95 -12.16 -1.24
C TYR A 8 0.96 -12.76 -2.27
N ILE A 9 1.17 -12.49 -3.56
CA ILE A 9 0.39 -12.99 -4.70
C ILE A 9 0.97 -14.34 -5.14
N ASN A 10 0.48 -15.44 -4.54
CA ASN A 10 0.81 -16.82 -4.95
C ASN A 10 -0.40 -17.50 -5.60
N LYS A 11 -0.29 -18.77 -6.05
CA LYS A 11 -1.42 -19.55 -6.62
C LYS A 11 -2.58 -19.85 -5.64
N ASN A 12 -2.53 -19.32 -4.42
CA ASN A 12 -3.60 -19.42 -3.42
C ASN A 12 -4.64 -18.31 -3.65
N PRO A 13 -5.95 -18.55 -3.47
CA PRO A 13 -6.97 -17.49 -3.50
C PRO A 13 -6.82 -16.43 -2.40
N TYR A 14 -6.10 -16.73 -1.31
CA TYR A 14 -5.76 -15.82 -0.22
C TYR A 14 -4.32 -15.30 -0.31
N TYR A 15 -4.04 -14.15 0.33
CA TYR A 15 -2.68 -13.64 0.50
C TYR A 15 -1.81 -14.61 1.32
N SER A 16 -0.64 -14.96 0.78
CA SER A 16 0.26 -15.96 1.39
C SER A 16 1.73 -15.62 1.20
N VAL A 17 2.58 -16.00 2.16
CA VAL A 17 4.03 -15.99 1.98
C VAL A 17 4.42 -17.19 1.12
N ALA A 18 5.45 -17.03 0.28
CA ALA A 18 5.97 -18.13 -0.54
C ALA A 18 6.77 -19.13 0.32
N ASP A 19 6.60 -20.44 0.07
CA ASP A 19 7.27 -21.54 0.81
C ASP A 19 8.79 -21.38 0.82
N GLU A 20 9.47 -21.75 1.92
CA GLU A 20 10.94 -21.59 2.09
C GLU A 20 11.77 -22.21 0.95
N ILE A 21 11.37 -23.37 0.44
CA ILE A 21 12.04 -24.07 -0.68
C ILE A 21 11.99 -23.22 -1.97
N SER A 22 10.98 -22.36 -2.10
CA SER A 22 10.81 -21.46 -3.25
C SER A 22 11.58 -20.14 -3.13
N GLN A 23 12.21 -19.86 -1.98
CA GLN A 23 12.89 -18.58 -1.74
C GLN A 23 14.34 -18.53 -2.27
N GLY A 24 14.96 -19.68 -2.56
CA GLY A 24 16.34 -19.74 -3.05
C GLY A 24 17.34 -19.21 -2.02
N LEU A 25 17.34 -19.78 -0.82
CA LEU A 25 18.21 -19.39 0.30
C LEU A 25 19.70 -19.53 -0.06
N LEU A 26 20.49 -18.54 0.35
CA LEU A 26 21.94 -18.52 0.19
C LEU A 26 22.61 -18.98 1.48
N ASN A 27 23.56 -19.90 1.38
CA ASN A 27 24.18 -20.54 2.54
C ASN A 27 25.69 -20.34 2.53
N VAL A 28 26.29 -20.26 3.71
CA VAL A 28 27.74 -20.25 3.87
C VAL A 28 28.23 -21.70 4.00
N ASP A 29 28.89 -22.22 2.97
CA ASP A 29 29.38 -23.61 2.93
C ASP A 29 30.77 -23.80 3.57
N TYR A 30 31.37 -22.73 4.12
CA TYR A 30 32.69 -22.77 4.75
C TYR A 30 32.59 -23.00 6.27
N PRO A 31 33.45 -23.79 6.93
CA PRO A 31 33.40 -24.01 8.38
C PRO A 31 33.56 -22.71 9.19
N PHE A 32 32.61 -22.43 10.09
CA PHE A 32 32.58 -21.18 10.88
C PHE A 32 32.38 -21.39 12.38
N ASP A 33 32.94 -22.46 12.98
CA ASP A 33 32.76 -22.81 14.40
C ASP A 33 33.08 -21.67 15.42
N ASN A 34 33.90 -20.69 15.00
CA ASN A 34 34.27 -19.53 15.80
C ASN A 34 33.35 -18.30 15.61
N TYR A 35 32.28 -18.43 14.82
CA TYR A 35 31.30 -17.38 14.54
C TYR A 35 29.96 -17.65 15.21
N ILE A 36 29.18 -16.57 15.32
CA ILE A 36 27.76 -16.56 15.65
C ILE A 36 27.03 -16.20 14.36
N LEU A 37 26.08 -17.05 13.97
CA LEU A 37 25.15 -16.79 12.87
C LEU A 37 23.86 -16.23 13.48
N ILE A 38 23.46 -15.04 13.04
CA ILE A 38 22.20 -14.41 13.43
C ILE A 38 21.35 -14.31 12.16
N ASP A 39 20.32 -15.14 12.13
CA ASP A 39 19.43 -15.24 10.99
C ASP A 39 18.27 -14.25 11.14
N GLY A 40 18.15 -13.31 10.21
CA GLY A 40 17.08 -12.31 10.16
C GLY A 40 16.22 -12.46 8.91
N GLU A 41 15.19 -11.64 8.80
CA GLU A 41 14.22 -11.69 7.68
C GLU A 41 14.88 -11.42 6.32
N HIS A 42 15.65 -10.33 6.21
CA HIS A 42 16.32 -9.91 4.96
C HIS A 42 17.81 -10.26 4.91
N TRP A 43 18.45 -10.42 6.08
CA TRP A 43 19.90 -10.52 6.21
C TRP A 43 20.29 -11.68 7.10
N THR A 44 21.35 -12.37 6.72
CA THR A 44 22.07 -13.30 7.60
C THR A 44 23.38 -12.63 8.02
N ASN A 45 23.61 -12.53 9.33
CA ASN A 45 24.80 -11.88 9.91
C ASN A 45 25.75 -12.94 10.46
N LEU A 46 27.05 -12.81 10.15
CA LEU A 46 28.12 -13.62 10.70
C LEU A 46 29.09 -12.73 11.47
N MET A 47 29.24 -13.02 12.77
CA MET A 47 30.12 -12.28 13.66
C MET A 47 31.02 -13.23 14.45
N PRO A 48 32.34 -13.00 14.55
CA PRO A 48 33.19 -13.79 15.44
C PRO A 48 32.72 -13.73 16.90
N LYS A 49 32.77 -14.85 17.62
CA LYS A 49 32.29 -14.98 19.02
C LYS A 49 32.88 -13.95 19.99
N ASN A 50 34.09 -13.45 19.71
CA ASN A 50 34.81 -12.48 20.54
C ASN A 50 35.06 -11.13 19.83
N ALA A 51 34.39 -10.86 18.71
CA ALA A 51 34.61 -9.61 17.98
C ALA A 51 34.12 -8.39 18.77
N ARG A 52 34.92 -7.33 18.76
CA ARG A 52 34.49 -5.98 19.15
C ARG A 52 34.41 -5.12 17.90
N LEU A 53 33.21 -4.97 17.36
CA LEU A 53 32.98 -4.11 16.21
C LEU A 53 33.06 -2.63 16.63
N PRO A 54 33.74 -1.77 15.85
CA PRO A 54 33.60 -0.33 15.97
C PRO A 54 32.12 0.07 15.88
N LYS A 55 31.75 1.19 16.52
CA LYS A 55 30.39 1.74 16.41
C LYS A 55 30.10 2.27 15.00
N GLN A 56 31.13 2.76 14.31
CA GLN A 56 31.10 3.32 12.96
C GLN A 56 32.48 3.20 12.33
N GLY A 57 32.55 3.33 11.01
CA GLY A 57 33.80 3.28 10.25
C GLY A 57 33.58 3.13 8.76
N TRP A 58 34.65 2.81 8.04
CA TRP A 58 34.59 2.38 6.65
C TRP A 58 33.94 1.01 6.56
N LYS A 59 32.91 0.87 5.73
CA LYS A 59 32.29 -0.41 5.39
C LYS A 59 32.54 -0.71 3.92
N ILE A 60 32.67 -2.00 3.62
CA ILE A 60 32.80 -2.47 2.24
C ILE A 60 31.47 -3.13 1.87
N HIS A 61 30.93 -2.77 0.72
CA HIS A 61 29.79 -3.42 0.10
C HIS A 61 30.26 -4.15 -1.15
N VAL A 62 29.74 -5.35 -1.38
CA VAL A 62 30.01 -6.13 -2.58
C VAL A 62 28.72 -6.27 -3.36
N SER A 63 28.75 -5.94 -4.65
CA SER A 63 27.67 -6.23 -5.60
C SER A 63 27.93 -7.55 -6.33
N THR A 64 26.91 -8.11 -6.97
CA THR A 64 27.01 -9.39 -7.69
C THR A 64 26.02 -9.46 -8.84
N ASP A 65 26.34 -10.22 -9.89
CA ASP A 65 25.32 -10.77 -10.79
C ASP A 65 24.48 -11.79 -9.99
N ILE A 66 23.17 -11.76 -10.16
CA ILE A 66 22.24 -12.61 -9.42
C ILE A 66 22.50 -14.11 -9.63
N ARG A 67 23.00 -14.51 -10.81
CA ARG A 67 23.31 -15.91 -11.14
C ARG A 67 24.62 -16.38 -10.50
N GLU A 68 25.44 -15.46 -10.04
CA GLU A 68 26.74 -15.71 -9.40
C GLU A 68 26.71 -15.41 -7.89
N SER A 69 25.54 -15.09 -7.32
CA SER A 69 25.37 -14.69 -5.91
C SER A 69 25.97 -15.70 -4.91
N GLN A 70 25.69 -16.99 -5.10
CA GLN A 70 26.26 -18.05 -4.23
C GLN A 70 27.78 -18.15 -4.38
N GLN A 71 28.31 -18.07 -5.60
CA GLN A 71 29.76 -18.09 -5.84
C GLN A 71 30.45 -16.87 -5.22
N THR A 72 29.86 -15.68 -5.33
CA THR A 72 30.32 -14.45 -4.66
C THR A 72 30.33 -14.65 -3.14
N LEU A 73 29.27 -15.24 -2.57
CA LEU A 73 29.18 -15.52 -1.14
C LEU A 73 30.24 -16.52 -0.69
N ASP A 74 30.49 -17.59 -1.44
CA ASP A 74 31.50 -18.60 -1.11
C ASP A 74 32.90 -18.00 -1.03
N ILE A 75 33.26 -17.15 -2.00
CA ILE A 75 34.55 -16.48 -2.05
C ILE A 75 34.69 -15.49 -0.88
N VAL A 76 33.70 -14.62 -0.68
CA VAL A 76 33.77 -13.57 0.34
C VAL A 76 33.72 -14.16 1.74
N SER A 77 32.80 -15.08 2.00
CA SER A 77 32.65 -15.72 3.32
C SER A 77 33.93 -16.45 3.73
N LYS A 78 34.54 -17.22 2.83
CA LYS A 78 35.85 -17.86 3.07
C LYS A 78 36.91 -16.84 3.48
N LEU A 79 37.06 -15.76 2.70
CA LEU A 79 38.07 -14.73 2.98
C LEU A 79 37.84 -14.03 4.32
N MET A 80 36.58 -13.74 4.67
CA MET A 80 36.22 -13.09 5.93
C MET A 80 36.41 -14.00 7.13
N ILE A 81 36.02 -15.28 7.01
CA ILE A 81 36.16 -16.29 8.08
C ILE A 81 37.63 -16.56 8.36
N GLU A 82 38.48 -16.73 7.32
CA GLU A 82 39.92 -16.94 7.47
C GLU A 82 40.63 -15.76 8.16
N ARG A 83 40.05 -14.56 8.11
CA ARG A 83 40.59 -13.32 8.69
C ARG A 83 39.86 -12.85 9.95
N ASN A 84 38.87 -13.61 10.42
CA ASN A 84 38.09 -13.31 11.61
C ASN A 84 37.35 -11.95 11.55
N ILE A 85 36.78 -11.62 10.38
CA ILE A 85 36.05 -10.36 10.11
C ILE A 85 34.54 -10.61 10.13
N SER A 86 33.78 -9.66 10.69
CA SER A 86 32.31 -9.69 10.67
C SER A 86 31.76 -9.23 9.32
N PHE A 87 30.69 -9.87 8.86
CA PHE A 87 29.99 -9.50 7.64
C PHE A 87 28.53 -9.94 7.69
N LYS A 88 27.71 -9.42 6.78
CA LYS A 88 26.34 -9.85 6.54
C LYS A 88 26.05 -9.94 5.06
N TYR A 89 25.09 -10.77 4.67
CA TYR A 89 24.69 -10.95 3.28
C TYR A 89 23.17 -11.05 3.15
N VAL A 90 22.65 -10.74 1.96
CA VAL A 90 21.22 -10.87 1.65
C VAL A 90 20.82 -12.35 1.70
N ARG A 91 19.76 -12.66 2.45
CA ARG A 91 19.38 -14.04 2.82
C ARG A 91 19.14 -14.98 1.62
N SER A 92 18.57 -14.47 0.52
CA SER A 92 18.09 -15.30 -0.58
C SER A 92 18.17 -14.60 -1.93
N ASN A 93 18.14 -15.39 -3.01
CA ASN A 93 18.06 -14.85 -4.37
C ASN A 93 16.78 -14.05 -4.59
N LYS A 94 15.65 -14.49 -4.01
CA LYS A 94 14.39 -13.75 -4.10
C LYS A 94 14.50 -12.35 -3.47
N GLU A 95 15.11 -12.26 -2.29
CA GLU A 95 15.32 -10.98 -1.61
C GLU A 95 16.28 -10.08 -2.39
N LEU A 96 17.35 -10.64 -2.96
CA LEU A 96 18.28 -9.90 -3.80
C LEU A 96 17.59 -9.35 -5.06
N VAL A 97 16.74 -10.14 -5.73
CA VAL A 97 15.92 -9.67 -6.86
C VAL A 97 14.96 -8.56 -6.45
N LEU A 98 14.27 -8.68 -5.31
CA LEU A 98 13.36 -7.64 -4.83
C LEU A 98 14.09 -6.32 -4.58
N LYS A 99 15.26 -6.42 -3.95
CA LYS A 99 16.11 -5.27 -3.65
C LYS A 99 16.65 -4.56 -4.88
N ASP A 100 16.99 -5.34 -5.90
CA ASP A 100 17.51 -4.84 -7.17
C ASP A 100 16.44 -4.58 -8.23
N SER A 101 15.17 -4.87 -7.93
CA SER A 101 14.03 -4.64 -8.82
C SER A 101 13.88 -3.16 -9.19
N LYS A 102 13.18 -2.85 -10.30
CA LYS A 102 12.96 -1.47 -10.79
C LYS A 102 12.50 -0.52 -9.68
N TYR A 103 11.57 -0.97 -8.83
CA TYR A 103 10.98 -0.17 -7.74
C TYR A 103 11.54 -0.48 -6.35
N GLY A 104 12.67 -1.20 -6.27
CA GLY A 104 13.37 -1.45 -5.01
C GLY A 104 13.96 -0.17 -4.40
N ASP A 105 14.33 -0.23 -3.13
CA ASP A 105 14.99 0.90 -2.45
C ASP A 105 16.35 1.21 -3.09
N ARG A 106 16.46 2.41 -3.68
CA ARG A 106 17.68 2.90 -4.35
C ARG A 106 18.88 3.01 -3.41
N GLY A 107 18.64 3.25 -2.11
CA GLY A 107 19.70 3.36 -1.10
C GLY A 107 20.37 2.03 -0.79
N SER A 108 19.71 0.92 -1.09
CA SER A 108 20.18 -0.42 -0.78
C SER A 108 20.42 -1.31 -2.02
N SER A 109 19.95 -0.91 -3.21
CA SER A 109 20.23 -1.59 -4.48
C SER A 109 21.73 -1.81 -4.72
N GLY A 110 22.05 -2.98 -5.25
CA GLY A 110 23.40 -3.49 -5.52
C GLY A 110 24.13 -4.03 -4.30
N LYS A 111 23.68 -3.75 -3.06
CA LYS A 111 24.37 -4.19 -1.83
C LYS A 111 24.03 -5.64 -1.50
N PHE A 112 24.84 -6.58 -1.97
CA PHE A 112 24.67 -8.00 -1.65
C PHE A 112 25.34 -8.38 -0.33
N ILE A 113 26.65 -8.13 -0.17
CA ILE A 113 27.40 -8.41 1.06
C ILE A 113 27.88 -7.10 1.67
N THR A 114 27.80 -6.98 3.00
CA THR A 114 28.40 -5.87 3.77
C THR A 114 29.45 -6.41 4.71
N ILE A 115 30.67 -5.89 4.63
CA ILE A 115 31.83 -6.28 5.43
C ILE A 115 32.19 -5.14 6.37
N TYR A 116 32.59 -5.48 7.60
CA TYR A 116 32.86 -4.52 8.67
C TYR A 116 34.33 -4.55 9.12
N PRO A 117 35.23 -3.82 8.42
CA PRO A 117 36.62 -3.65 8.84
C PRO A 117 36.76 -3.00 10.23
N GLU A 118 37.78 -3.40 10.98
CA GLU A 118 38.06 -2.86 12.32
C GLU A 118 38.71 -1.46 12.28
N ASN A 119 39.48 -1.16 11.23
CA ASN A 119 40.22 0.09 11.06
C ASN A 119 40.53 0.36 9.57
N THR A 120 41.06 1.56 9.28
CA THR A 120 41.37 2.01 7.91
C THR A 120 42.44 1.14 7.21
N TYR A 121 43.41 0.57 7.93
CA TYR A 121 44.42 -0.31 7.33
C TYR A 121 43.80 -1.61 6.84
N GLN A 122 42.98 -2.25 7.69
CA GLN A 122 42.25 -3.47 7.31
C GLN A 122 41.27 -3.17 6.17
N PHE A 123 40.60 -2.02 6.19
CA PHE A 123 39.73 -1.57 5.10
C PHE A 123 40.46 -1.55 3.74
N ILE A 124 41.62 -0.88 3.64
CA ILE A 124 42.39 -0.80 2.38
C ILE A 124 42.93 -2.17 1.94
N ASP A 125 43.40 -3.00 2.87
CA ASP A 125 43.86 -4.37 2.56
C ASP A 125 42.74 -5.21 1.95
N LEU A 126 41.54 -5.12 2.55
CA LEU A 126 40.36 -5.85 2.07
C LEU A 126 39.88 -5.38 0.70
N LEU A 127 39.94 -4.08 0.37
CA LEU A 127 39.59 -3.61 -0.97
C LEU A 127 40.43 -4.31 -2.05
N ARG A 128 41.76 -4.34 -1.87
CA ARG A 128 42.70 -5.01 -2.79
C ARG A 128 42.49 -6.52 -2.83
N LEU A 129 42.25 -7.13 -1.68
CA LEU A 129 42.03 -8.57 -1.58
C LEU A 129 40.74 -8.97 -2.33
N LEU A 130 39.65 -8.26 -2.10
CA LEU A 130 38.36 -8.53 -2.71
C LEU A 130 38.39 -8.26 -4.22
N GLU A 131 39.00 -7.16 -4.66
CA GLU A 131 39.20 -6.85 -6.08
C GLU A 131 39.86 -8.03 -6.81
N ASN A 132 41.00 -8.51 -6.31
CA ASN A 132 41.75 -9.60 -6.94
C ASN A 132 40.96 -10.93 -6.98
N ASN A 133 40.22 -11.25 -5.91
CA ASN A 133 39.50 -12.52 -5.82
C ASN A 133 38.15 -12.50 -6.56
N LEU A 134 37.56 -11.33 -6.79
CA LEU A 134 36.27 -11.18 -7.46
C LEU A 134 36.40 -10.76 -8.94
N ALA A 135 37.61 -10.43 -9.42
CA ALA A 135 37.84 -9.94 -10.78
C ALA A 135 37.38 -10.87 -11.93
N HIS A 136 37.20 -12.16 -11.65
CA HIS A 136 36.75 -13.15 -12.64
C HIS A 136 35.21 -13.29 -12.71
N LEU A 137 34.49 -12.68 -11.77
CA LEU A 137 33.04 -12.68 -11.72
C LEU A 137 32.48 -11.56 -12.60
N LYS A 138 31.23 -11.70 -13.01
CA LYS A 138 30.53 -10.67 -13.77
C LYS A 138 30.28 -9.42 -12.92
N PRO A 139 30.28 -8.23 -13.53
CA PRO A 139 29.90 -7.01 -12.84
C PRO A 139 28.47 -7.09 -12.29
N GLY A 140 28.28 -6.65 -11.04
CA GLY A 140 26.97 -6.45 -10.43
C GLY A 140 26.43 -5.03 -10.65
N PRO A 141 25.22 -4.74 -10.16
CA PRO A 141 24.64 -3.40 -10.18
C PRO A 141 25.54 -2.38 -9.47
N TYR A 142 25.63 -1.16 -10.02
CA TYR A 142 26.36 -0.06 -9.38
C TYR A 142 25.63 0.44 -8.13
N ILE A 143 26.35 0.56 -7.01
CA ILE A 143 25.80 1.07 -5.74
C ILE A 143 25.90 2.61 -5.72
N LEU A 144 24.76 3.30 -5.80
CA LEU A 144 24.69 4.75 -6.01
C LEU A 144 25.31 5.59 -4.88
N ASN A 145 25.13 5.15 -3.63
CA ASN A 145 25.56 5.90 -2.44
C ASN A 145 26.94 5.50 -1.91
N ASP A 146 27.67 4.68 -2.66
CA ASP A 146 29.01 4.22 -2.34
C ASP A 146 29.99 4.60 -3.46
N LYS A 147 31.29 4.66 -3.13
CA LYS A 147 32.35 4.83 -4.12
C LYS A 147 32.82 3.45 -4.60
N ARG A 148 32.95 3.26 -5.92
CA ARG A 148 33.46 2.01 -6.51
C ARG A 148 34.99 1.96 -6.40
N TRP A 149 35.53 0.85 -5.94
CA TRP A 149 36.96 0.59 -5.98
C TRP A 149 37.37 0.19 -7.41
N TYR A 150 38.00 1.11 -8.14
CA TYR A 150 38.36 0.97 -9.55
C TYR A 150 37.19 0.43 -10.41
N ASN A 151 37.42 -0.59 -11.23
CA ASN A 151 36.41 -1.24 -12.07
C ASN A 151 36.09 -2.64 -11.51
N SER A 152 35.72 -2.70 -10.23
CA SER A 152 35.43 -3.95 -9.51
C SER A 152 34.01 -4.00 -8.93
N ASN A 153 33.61 -5.17 -8.43
CA ASN A 153 32.37 -5.38 -7.67
C ASN A 153 32.45 -4.88 -6.21
N VAL A 154 33.50 -4.14 -5.86
CA VAL A 154 33.78 -3.71 -4.49
C VAL A 154 33.51 -2.22 -4.35
N TYR A 155 32.71 -1.87 -3.36
CA TYR A 155 32.23 -0.53 -3.08
C TYR A 155 32.45 -0.19 -1.62
N PHE A 156 32.49 1.09 -1.27
CA PHE A 156 32.67 1.49 0.11
C PHE A 156 32.04 2.85 0.44
N ARG A 157 31.70 3.00 1.72
CA ARG A 157 31.31 4.27 2.33
C ARG A 157 31.64 4.27 3.82
N TYR A 158 31.68 5.47 4.42
CA TYR A 158 31.76 5.63 5.87
C TYR A 158 30.34 5.62 6.48
N GLY A 159 30.13 4.93 7.61
CA GLY A 159 28.81 4.92 8.27
C GLY A 159 28.73 4.08 9.55
N ALA A 160 27.56 4.09 10.18
CA ALA A 160 27.30 3.45 11.48
C ALA A 160 27.23 1.91 11.38
N PHE A 161 28.04 1.16 12.11
CA PHE A 161 28.08 -0.31 12.07
C PHE A 161 26.90 -0.96 12.80
N MET A 162 26.48 -0.34 13.90
CA MET A 162 25.31 -0.74 14.69
C MET A 162 24.22 0.33 14.57
N SER A 163 22.95 -0.09 14.56
CA SER A 163 21.84 0.87 14.52
C SER A 163 21.88 1.79 15.74
N ARG A 164 21.87 3.08 15.45
CA ARG A 164 21.84 4.21 16.37
C ARG A 164 20.99 5.26 15.69
N TYR A 165 20.18 5.98 16.46
CA TYR A 165 19.25 6.94 15.90
C TYR A 165 19.27 8.26 16.65
N VAL A 166 18.90 9.31 15.93
CA VAL A 166 18.60 10.64 16.46
C VAL A 166 17.25 11.08 15.89
N TYR A 167 16.55 11.98 16.57
CA TYR A 167 15.32 12.57 16.05
C TYR A 167 15.65 13.92 15.43
N ILE A 168 15.34 14.10 14.15
CA ILE A 168 15.49 15.36 13.40
C ILE A 168 14.10 15.71 12.86
N ASP A 169 13.59 16.89 13.19
CA ASP A 169 12.25 17.36 12.79
C ASP A 169 11.10 16.36 13.08
N GLY A 170 11.24 15.59 14.16
CA GLY A 170 10.26 14.57 14.58
C GLY A 170 10.46 13.20 13.96
N GLU A 171 11.34 13.07 12.96
CA GLU A 171 11.65 11.81 12.29
C GLU A 171 12.83 11.08 12.95
N LYS A 172 12.70 9.76 13.12
CA LYS A 172 13.76 8.90 13.64
C LYS A 172 14.71 8.52 12.50
N VAL A 173 15.93 9.06 12.50
CA VAL A 173 16.95 8.79 11.46
C VAL A 173 18.17 8.06 12.02
N ASP A 174 18.82 7.23 11.19
CA ASP A 174 20.07 6.55 11.55
C ASP A 174 21.21 7.57 11.78
N ALA A 175 22.13 7.29 12.71
CA ALA A 175 23.11 8.27 13.18
C ALA A 175 24.57 7.77 13.30
N ILE A 176 25.52 8.66 13.04
CA ILE A 176 26.97 8.53 13.31
C ILE A 176 27.43 9.59 14.33
N GLU A 177 28.57 9.36 14.98
CA GLU A 177 29.17 10.21 16.01
C GLU A 177 30.27 11.10 15.39
N ASN A 178 30.21 12.42 15.55
CA ASN A 178 31.27 13.35 15.08
C ASN A 178 32.49 13.36 16.02
N LEU A 179 33.49 14.23 15.77
CA LEU A 179 34.70 14.32 16.60
C LEU A 179 34.43 14.85 18.01
N GLU A 180 33.31 15.56 18.20
CA GLU A 180 32.84 16.12 19.45
C GLU A 180 32.01 15.13 20.29
N GLY A 181 31.67 13.96 19.72
CA GLY A 181 30.85 12.93 20.38
C GLY A 181 29.34 13.07 20.15
N GLU A 182 28.92 13.99 19.29
CA GLU A 182 27.51 14.27 18.99
C GLU A 182 26.99 13.31 17.90
N LEU A 183 25.76 12.82 18.09
CA LEU A 183 25.08 12.01 17.08
C LEU A 183 24.48 12.91 15.99
N ILE A 184 24.91 12.71 14.76
CA ILE A 184 24.42 13.37 13.56
C ILE A 184 23.87 12.32 12.59
N GLU A 185 23.05 12.73 11.64
CA GLU A 185 22.47 11.85 10.61
C GLU A 185 23.54 11.08 9.80
N ASP A 186 23.38 9.75 9.67
CA ASP A 186 24.06 8.91 8.67
C ASP A 186 23.39 9.13 7.31
N LYS A 187 23.77 10.21 6.61
CA LYS A 187 23.17 10.60 5.33
C LYS A 187 23.31 9.51 4.27
N ARG A 188 22.18 9.00 3.77
CA ARG A 188 22.08 7.96 2.72
C ARG A 188 21.51 8.52 1.40
N VAL A 189 22.18 9.54 0.89
CA VAL A 189 21.85 10.17 -0.39
C VAL A 189 22.31 9.32 -1.58
N PRO A 190 21.68 9.39 -2.78
CA PRO A 190 21.99 8.54 -3.93
C PRO A 190 23.26 8.97 -4.69
N TYR A 191 24.28 9.41 -3.95
CA TYR A 191 25.62 9.75 -4.41
C TYR A 191 26.59 9.55 -3.25
N TYR A 192 27.89 9.43 -3.55
CA TYR A 192 28.90 9.28 -2.51
C TYR A 192 28.94 10.51 -1.60
N TYR A 193 28.69 10.31 -0.31
CA TYR A 193 28.76 11.33 0.72
C TYR A 193 29.83 10.96 1.75
N LEU A 194 30.81 11.85 1.92
CA LEU A 194 31.83 11.73 2.96
C LEU A 194 31.54 12.75 4.06
N PRO A 195 31.33 12.33 5.32
CA PRO A 195 31.18 13.27 6.42
C PRO A 195 32.41 14.18 6.54
N ASN A 196 32.18 15.47 6.80
CA ASN A 196 33.21 16.50 6.82
C ASN A 196 34.37 16.25 7.80
N PHE A 197 34.14 15.45 8.84
CA PHE A 197 35.13 15.11 9.86
C PHE A 197 35.96 13.86 9.53
N VAL A 198 35.65 13.17 8.42
CA VAL A 198 36.36 11.97 7.97
C VAL A 198 37.33 12.35 6.87
N GLU A 199 38.61 12.04 7.05
CA GLU A 199 39.60 12.16 5.98
C GLU A 199 39.59 10.90 5.11
N GLU A 200 39.50 11.10 3.79
CA GLU A 200 39.54 10.00 2.83
C GLU A 200 40.96 9.41 2.71
N PRO A 201 41.16 8.08 2.76
CA PRO A 201 42.50 7.48 2.69
C PRO A 201 43.25 7.85 1.41
N ILE A 202 44.59 7.93 1.48
CA ILE A 202 45.41 8.38 0.35
C ILE A 202 45.31 7.46 -0.87
N GLU A 203 45.08 6.17 -0.65
CA GLU A 203 44.83 5.19 -1.71
C GLU A 203 43.57 5.49 -2.51
N ILE A 204 42.51 5.97 -1.85
CA ILE A 204 41.26 6.34 -2.51
C ILE A 204 41.45 7.61 -3.35
N ARG A 205 42.18 8.60 -2.81
CA ARG A 205 42.48 9.83 -3.56
C ARG A 205 43.30 9.54 -4.82
N LYS A 206 44.27 8.62 -4.74
CA LYS A 206 45.04 8.16 -5.90
C LYS A 206 44.17 7.46 -6.94
N MET A 207 43.25 6.60 -6.48
CA MET A 207 42.28 5.95 -7.36
C MET A 207 41.44 6.99 -8.11
N ASP A 208 40.93 8.01 -7.42
CA ASP A 208 40.17 9.10 -8.06
C ASP A 208 41.01 9.88 -9.08
N GLU A 209 42.27 10.19 -8.76
CA GLU A 209 43.21 10.85 -9.69
C GLU A 209 43.50 10.02 -10.94
N GLU A 210 43.53 8.69 -10.82
CA GLU A 210 43.72 7.78 -11.95
C GLU A 210 42.47 7.68 -12.83
N LEU A 211 41.28 7.60 -12.23
CA LEU A 211 40.00 7.48 -12.96
C LEU A 211 39.59 8.78 -13.67
N ASN A 212 39.96 9.94 -13.13
CA ASN A 212 39.60 11.26 -13.67
C ASN A 212 40.46 11.75 -14.85
N GLN A 213 41.40 10.94 -15.35
CA GLN A 213 42.30 11.33 -16.46
C GLN A 213 41.69 11.19 -17.88
N VAL A 214 40.42 10.77 -17.99
CA VAL A 214 39.72 10.56 -19.27
C VAL A 214 38.78 11.73 -19.57
N ASP A 215 38.75 12.12 -20.85
CA ASP A 215 38.15 13.33 -21.43
C ASP A 215 36.79 13.77 -20.83
N THR A 216 36.63 15.07 -20.58
CA THR A 216 35.57 15.68 -19.75
C THR A 216 34.28 16.03 -20.50
N SER A 217 34.21 15.81 -21.82
CA SER A 217 33.01 16.15 -22.61
C SER A 217 32.05 14.96 -22.67
N SER A 218 30.85 15.15 -22.15
CA SER A 218 29.77 14.17 -22.18
C SER A 218 28.69 14.62 -23.16
N PRO A 219 28.06 13.71 -23.94
CA PRO A 219 26.85 14.05 -24.69
C PRO A 219 25.73 14.65 -23.81
N LEU A 220 25.73 14.33 -22.50
CA LEU A 220 24.81 14.91 -21.52
C LEU A 220 24.99 16.43 -21.36
N ASP A 221 26.16 16.98 -21.69
CA ASP A 221 26.41 18.43 -21.62
C ASP A 221 25.49 19.22 -22.57
N ASN A 222 24.93 18.56 -23.58
CA ASN A 222 23.95 19.13 -24.52
C ASN A 222 22.53 19.25 -23.95
N PHE A 223 22.27 18.76 -22.74
CA PHE A 223 20.94 18.77 -22.14
C PHE A 223 20.94 19.64 -20.87
N ASP A 224 19.99 20.56 -20.79
CA ASP A 224 19.65 21.20 -19.52
C ASP A 224 18.54 20.36 -18.87
N ILE A 225 18.87 19.63 -17.80
CA ILE A 225 17.90 18.82 -17.05
C ILE A 225 17.04 19.76 -16.21
N ASN A 226 15.74 19.83 -16.52
CA ASN A 226 14.79 20.69 -15.81
C ASN A 226 14.23 19.98 -14.57
N GLU A 227 13.80 18.73 -14.75
CA GLU A 227 13.04 17.97 -13.75
C GLU A 227 13.25 16.47 -13.98
N ALA A 228 13.28 15.69 -12.91
CA ALA A 228 13.20 14.24 -12.98
C ALA A 228 11.75 13.81 -12.75
N LEU A 229 11.12 13.22 -13.77
CA LEU A 229 9.75 12.72 -13.68
C LEU A 229 9.66 11.44 -12.86
N HIS A 230 10.67 10.58 -13.00
CA HIS A 230 10.69 9.30 -12.32
C HIS A 230 12.11 8.82 -12.08
N PHE A 231 12.32 8.13 -10.95
CA PHE A 231 13.54 7.42 -10.65
C PHE A 231 13.24 5.98 -10.29
N SER A 232 14.05 5.08 -10.83
CA SER A 232 14.04 3.65 -10.52
C SER A 232 15.46 3.17 -10.22
N ASN A 233 15.62 1.92 -9.77
CA ASN A 233 16.93 1.29 -9.73
C ASN A 233 17.54 1.17 -11.14
N GLY A 234 16.72 1.07 -12.18
CA GLY A 234 17.14 0.94 -13.58
C GLY A 234 17.65 2.23 -14.22
N GLY A 235 17.41 3.39 -13.61
CA GLY A 235 17.72 4.71 -14.17
C GLY A 235 16.59 5.71 -13.95
N GLY A 236 16.76 6.92 -14.50
CA GLY A 236 15.78 8.00 -14.43
C GLY A 236 15.12 8.35 -15.76
N VAL A 237 13.98 9.05 -15.66
CA VAL A 237 13.28 9.71 -16.77
C VAL A 237 13.26 11.21 -16.48
N TYR A 238 13.81 12.00 -17.39
CA TYR A 238 14.06 13.42 -17.19
C TYR A 238 13.35 14.26 -18.25
N ILE A 239 12.75 15.37 -17.84
CA ILE A 239 12.41 16.46 -18.77
C ILE A 239 13.66 17.29 -18.94
N CYS A 240 14.08 17.43 -20.20
CA CYS A 240 15.26 18.19 -20.57
C CYS A 240 14.92 19.22 -21.64
N LYS A 241 15.80 20.20 -21.75
CA LYS A 241 15.90 21.07 -22.92
C LYS A 241 17.17 20.71 -23.69
N ASN A 242 17.02 20.30 -24.94
CA ASN A 242 18.16 20.04 -25.81
C ASN A 242 18.75 21.39 -26.30
N LYS A 243 20.02 21.64 -26.00
CA LYS A 243 20.72 22.89 -26.32
C LYS A 243 20.94 23.11 -27.82
N SER A 244 21.01 22.05 -28.62
CA SER A 244 21.31 22.16 -30.05
C SER A 244 20.11 22.65 -30.87
N ASN A 245 18.89 22.30 -30.46
CA ASN A 245 17.65 22.65 -31.17
C ASN A 245 16.63 23.43 -30.31
N ASN A 246 16.93 23.64 -29.03
CA ASN A 246 16.10 24.38 -28.06
C ASN A 246 14.71 23.76 -27.81
N MET A 247 14.54 22.45 -28.10
CA MET A 247 13.29 21.70 -27.91
C MET A 247 13.21 21.08 -26.50
N LYS A 248 11.98 20.97 -25.98
CA LYS A 248 11.65 20.19 -24.78
C LYS A 248 11.59 18.72 -25.16
N VAL A 249 12.31 17.88 -24.44
CA VAL A 249 12.49 16.45 -24.75
C VAL A 249 12.43 15.61 -23.47
N ILE A 250 12.18 14.31 -23.62
CA ILE A 250 12.33 13.33 -22.56
C ILE A 250 13.66 12.61 -22.74
N LEU A 251 14.47 12.55 -21.69
CA LEU A 251 15.69 11.77 -21.64
C LEU A 251 15.49 10.57 -20.72
N LYS A 252 15.56 9.35 -21.25
CA LYS A 252 15.49 8.11 -20.47
C LYS A 252 16.88 7.53 -20.29
N GLU A 253 17.15 6.98 -19.11
CA GLU A 253 18.41 6.37 -18.71
C GLU A 253 18.23 4.88 -18.41
N GLY A 254 19.08 4.04 -18.99
CA GLY A 254 19.21 2.62 -18.62
C GLY A 254 20.59 2.33 -18.04
N ARG A 255 20.60 1.87 -16.79
CA ARG A 255 21.79 1.50 -16.02
C ARG A 255 22.15 0.03 -16.26
N PRO A 256 23.43 -0.29 -16.49
CA PRO A 256 23.87 -1.67 -16.65
C PRO A 256 23.71 -2.45 -15.33
N HIS A 257 23.36 -3.72 -15.45
CA HIS A 257 23.24 -4.70 -14.37
C HIS A 257 22.20 -4.37 -13.29
N ALA A 258 21.43 -3.29 -13.42
CA ALA A 258 20.41 -2.86 -12.46
C ALA A 258 18.99 -3.12 -12.98
N ALA A 259 18.02 -3.21 -12.05
CA ALA A 259 16.62 -3.52 -12.38
C ALA A 259 16.49 -4.73 -13.30
N VAL A 260 17.18 -5.82 -12.94
CA VAL A 260 17.15 -7.08 -13.68
C VAL A 260 15.74 -7.66 -13.58
N ASP A 261 15.10 -7.92 -14.72
CA ASP A 261 13.78 -8.51 -14.76
C ASP A 261 13.81 -10.03 -14.49
N ALA A 262 12.63 -10.66 -14.45
CA ALA A 262 12.52 -12.11 -14.22
C ALA A 262 13.19 -12.98 -15.30
N GLN A 263 13.54 -12.40 -16.47
CA GLN A 263 14.24 -13.08 -17.56
C GLN A 263 15.75 -12.79 -17.58
N GLY A 264 16.25 -11.98 -16.64
CA GLY A 264 17.65 -11.66 -16.53
C GLY A 264 18.11 -10.48 -17.41
N GLN A 265 17.18 -9.69 -17.97
CA GLN A 265 17.51 -8.49 -18.73
C GLN A 265 17.63 -7.30 -17.79
N ASP A 266 18.70 -6.51 -17.90
CA ASP A 266 18.90 -5.29 -17.13
C ASP A 266 18.28 -4.06 -17.82
N ALA A 267 18.22 -2.94 -17.10
CA ALA A 267 17.67 -1.69 -17.64
C ALA A 267 18.43 -1.17 -18.87
N PHE A 268 19.75 -1.39 -18.92
CA PHE A 268 20.55 -1.05 -20.10
C PHE A 268 20.09 -1.81 -21.35
N SER A 269 19.90 -3.12 -21.25
CA SER A 269 19.47 -3.95 -22.39
C SER A 269 18.08 -3.55 -22.86
N ARG A 270 17.16 -3.27 -21.92
CA ARG A 270 15.80 -2.83 -22.24
C ARG A 270 15.74 -1.46 -22.89
N ILE A 271 16.52 -0.50 -22.43
CA ILE A 271 16.56 0.82 -23.07
C ILE A 271 17.22 0.76 -24.46
N VAL A 272 18.20 -0.13 -24.67
CA VAL A 272 18.75 -0.37 -26.01
C VAL A 272 17.66 -0.96 -26.92
N ASN A 273 16.91 -1.95 -26.44
CA ASN A 273 15.78 -2.53 -27.17
C ASN A 273 14.71 -1.48 -27.52
N GLU A 274 14.28 -0.66 -26.55
CA GLU A 274 13.34 0.44 -26.81
C GLU A 274 13.84 1.36 -27.93
N SER A 275 15.13 1.70 -27.92
CA SER A 275 15.74 2.53 -28.95
C SER A 275 15.61 1.92 -30.36
N GLU A 276 15.84 0.61 -30.49
CA GLU A 276 15.74 -0.12 -31.76
C GLU A 276 14.30 -0.31 -32.22
N ILE A 277 13.37 -0.52 -31.30
CA ILE A 277 11.93 -0.62 -31.59
C ILE A 277 11.40 0.73 -32.10
N LEU A 278 11.76 1.83 -31.45
CA LEU A 278 11.33 3.16 -31.87
C LEU A 278 11.90 3.57 -33.24
N ASP A 279 13.08 3.09 -33.63
CA ASP A 279 13.59 3.25 -35.01
C ASP A 279 12.69 2.54 -36.04
N LYS A 280 12.21 1.33 -35.74
CA LYS A 280 11.29 0.61 -36.61
C LYS A 280 9.93 1.32 -36.73
N LEU A 281 9.52 2.02 -35.67
CA LEU A 281 8.24 2.73 -35.56
C LEU A 281 8.33 4.21 -35.94
N GLU A 282 9.42 4.67 -36.57
CA GLU A 282 9.63 6.07 -36.95
C GLU A 282 8.45 6.65 -37.76
N LYS A 283 7.81 5.84 -38.60
CA LYS A 283 6.67 6.26 -39.46
C LYS A 283 5.29 5.98 -38.87
N ALA A 284 5.20 5.28 -37.74
CA ALA A 284 3.94 4.96 -37.08
C ALA A 284 3.27 6.23 -36.51
N GLN A 285 1.96 6.27 -36.36
CA GLN A 285 1.28 7.46 -35.87
C GLN A 285 1.28 7.56 -34.34
N TYR A 286 1.00 6.47 -33.64
CA TYR A 286 0.73 6.49 -32.20
C TYR A 286 1.97 6.45 -31.29
N PRO A 287 3.02 5.65 -31.60
CA PRO A 287 4.23 5.58 -30.76
C PRO A 287 4.93 6.92 -30.62
N VAL A 288 5.52 7.18 -29.45
CA VAL A 288 6.48 8.27 -29.22
C VAL A 288 7.62 8.24 -30.23
N LYS A 289 8.14 9.40 -30.62
CA LYS A 289 9.27 9.50 -31.54
C LYS A 289 10.59 9.58 -30.79
N LYS A 290 11.51 8.70 -31.17
CA LYS A 290 12.92 8.84 -30.83
C LYS A 290 13.55 9.98 -31.64
N ILE A 291 14.29 10.85 -30.97
CA ILE A 291 15.10 11.92 -31.56
C ILE A 291 16.55 11.44 -31.72
N SER A 292 17.14 10.87 -30.66
CA SER A 292 18.50 10.35 -30.68
C SER A 292 18.73 9.30 -29.57
N SER A 293 19.88 8.62 -29.60
CA SER A 293 20.33 7.76 -28.50
C SER A 293 21.85 7.76 -28.42
N PHE A 294 22.40 7.66 -27.22
CA PHE A 294 23.85 7.73 -26.99
C PHE A 294 24.27 7.03 -25.69
N ARG A 295 25.57 6.78 -25.56
CA ARG A 295 26.17 6.36 -24.29
C ARG A 295 26.84 7.55 -23.63
N ALA A 296 26.64 7.69 -22.33
CA ALA A 296 27.38 8.62 -21.49
C ALA A 296 27.78 7.88 -20.22
N TRP A 297 29.09 7.90 -19.92
CA TRP A 297 29.69 6.99 -18.94
C TRP A 297 29.33 5.50 -19.25
N GLU A 298 28.92 4.72 -18.26
CA GLU A 298 28.54 3.31 -18.41
C GLU A 298 27.05 3.12 -18.80
N HIS A 299 26.29 4.20 -18.97
CA HIS A 299 24.83 4.16 -19.16
C HIS A 299 24.44 4.37 -20.63
N TYR A 300 23.22 3.93 -20.97
CA TYR A 300 22.59 4.21 -22.26
C TYR A 300 21.44 5.18 -22.09
N PHE A 301 21.32 6.12 -23.02
CA PHE A 301 20.28 7.14 -23.01
C PHE A 301 19.51 7.16 -24.32
N ILE A 302 18.20 7.38 -24.24
CA ILE A 302 17.34 7.73 -25.38
C ILE A 302 16.78 9.13 -25.15
N GLU A 303 16.87 9.95 -26.18
CA GLU A 303 16.16 11.21 -26.30
C GLU A 303 14.87 10.98 -27.11
N GLU A 304 13.73 11.23 -26.48
CA GLU A 304 12.39 11.14 -27.06
C GLU A 304 11.73 12.51 -27.15
N GLU A 305 10.78 12.68 -28.06
CA GLU A 305 9.94 13.88 -28.06
C GLU A 305 9.14 14.00 -26.75
N TYR A 306 8.89 15.24 -26.33
CA TYR A 306 7.96 15.51 -25.24
C TYR A 306 6.53 15.55 -25.77
N ILE A 307 5.63 14.74 -25.18
CA ILE A 307 4.20 14.74 -25.50
C ILE A 307 3.47 15.56 -24.44
N GLU A 308 2.73 16.58 -24.86
CA GLU A 308 1.89 17.37 -23.97
C GLU A 308 0.53 16.68 -23.77
N GLY A 309 0.24 16.28 -22.52
CA GLY A 309 -0.98 15.57 -22.15
C GLY A 309 -0.87 14.92 -20.78
N ASP A 310 -1.95 14.28 -20.37
CA ASP A 310 -2.03 13.48 -19.14
C ASP A 310 -1.87 12.00 -19.50
N SER A 311 -1.29 11.18 -18.61
CA SER A 311 -1.44 9.72 -18.75
C SER A 311 -2.91 9.32 -18.70
N LEU A 312 -3.29 8.19 -19.28
CA LEU A 312 -4.68 7.71 -19.25
C LEU A 312 -5.13 7.45 -17.80
N SER A 313 -4.21 7.09 -16.91
CA SER A 313 -4.44 7.00 -15.46
C SER A 313 -4.90 8.34 -14.87
N GLU A 314 -4.19 9.43 -15.16
CA GLU A 314 -4.51 10.77 -14.68
C GLU A 314 -5.77 11.32 -15.34
N TRP A 315 -5.91 11.11 -16.66
CA TRP A 315 -7.11 11.48 -17.41
C TRP A 315 -8.35 10.82 -16.83
N LEU A 316 -8.27 9.53 -16.50
CA LEU A 316 -9.36 8.79 -15.86
C LEU A 316 -9.75 9.41 -14.51
N VAL A 317 -8.78 9.68 -13.63
CA VAL A 317 -9.06 10.30 -12.33
C VAL A 317 -9.72 11.68 -12.47
N LYS A 318 -9.26 12.49 -13.43
CA LYS A 318 -9.80 13.85 -13.66
C LYS A 318 -11.19 13.86 -14.30
N ASN A 319 -11.49 12.89 -15.18
CA ASN A 319 -12.69 12.92 -16.02
C ASN A 319 -13.78 11.91 -15.61
N TYR A 320 -13.47 10.91 -14.78
CA TYR A 320 -14.44 9.89 -14.41
C TYR A 320 -15.64 10.50 -13.67
N PRO A 321 -16.89 10.23 -14.10
CA PRO A 321 -18.06 10.85 -13.52
C PRO A 321 -18.45 10.14 -12.21
N PHE A 322 -17.67 10.29 -11.13
CA PHE A 322 -17.94 9.60 -9.86
C PHE A 322 -19.34 9.86 -9.32
N SER A 323 -19.86 11.08 -9.47
CA SER A 323 -21.18 11.49 -9.01
C SER A 323 -22.32 10.97 -9.91
N SER A 324 -23.44 10.58 -9.29
CA SER A 324 -24.65 10.12 -10.00
C SER A 324 -25.34 11.21 -10.83
N ASN A 325 -25.04 12.49 -10.58
CA ASN A 325 -25.71 13.63 -11.22
C ASN A 325 -25.06 14.09 -12.54
N ILE A 326 -23.87 13.56 -12.88
CA ILE A 326 -23.14 13.93 -14.09
C ILE A 326 -23.65 13.11 -15.27
N LYS A 327 -23.83 13.74 -16.44
CA LYS A 327 -24.26 13.07 -17.67
C LYS A 327 -23.17 12.13 -18.19
N ASN A 328 -23.43 10.84 -18.13
CA ASN A 328 -22.49 9.79 -18.55
C ASN A 328 -22.20 9.82 -20.07
N GLU A 329 -23.11 10.38 -20.88
CA GLU A 329 -23.00 10.36 -22.35
C GLU A 329 -21.68 10.92 -22.87
N SER A 330 -21.27 12.13 -22.42
CA SER A 330 -20.03 12.76 -22.88
C SER A 330 -18.79 11.94 -22.51
N TYR A 331 -18.78 11.39 -21.29
CA TYR A 331 -17.67 10.55 -20.82
C TYR A 331 -17.60 9.23 -21.62
N THR A 332 -18.76 8.62 -21.89
CA THR A 332 -18.85 7.42 -22.72
C THR A 332 -18.34 7.68 -24.14
N GLU A 333 -18.64 8.84 -24.75
CA GLU A 333 -18.08 9.21 -26.06
C GLU A 333 -16.55 9.29 -26.04
N SER A 334 -15.98 9.98 -25.06
CA SER A 334 -14.52 10.11 -24.92
C SER A 334 -13.86 8.74 -24.73
N CYS A 335 -14.44 7.87 -23.88
CA CYS A 335 -13.95 6.49 -23.71
C CYS A 335 -13.97 5.70 -25.01
N ILE A 336 -15.08 5.75 -25.76
CA ILE A 336 -15.21 5.07 -27.06
C ILE A 336 -14.18 5.63 -28.07
N ASN A 337 -13.97 6.94 -28.09
CA ASN A 337 -12.96 7.58 -28.95
C ASN A 337 -11.54 7.10 -28.62
N ILE A 338 -11.16 7.08 -27.34
CA ILE A 338 -9.86 6.59 -26.86
C ILE A 338 -9.68 5.10 -27.21
N ILE A 339 -10.69 4.26 -26.93
CA ILE A 339 -10.63 2.82 -27.21
C ILE A 339 -10.47 2.55 -28.71
N ASN A 340 -11.18 3.28 -29.58
CA ASN A 340 -11.02 3.11 -31.03
C ASN A 340 -9.60 3.44 -31.50
N GLN A 341 -9.01 4.52 -30.99
CA GLN A 341 -7.61 4.86 -31.28
C GLN A 341 -6.66 3.78 -30.77
N LEU A 342 -6.93 3.17 -29.60
CA LEU A 342 -6.13 2.06 -29.08
C LEU A 342 -6.21 0.83 -30.00
N ILE A 343 -7.40 0.46 -30.48
CA ILE A 343 -7.57 -0.63 -31.47
C ILE A 343 -6.74 -0.33 -32.73
N GLU A 344 -6.80 0.89 -33.24
CA GLU A 344 -6.01 1.32 -34.41
C GLU A 344 -4.50 1.25 -34.15
N SER A 345 -4.06 1.66 -32.96
CA SER A 345 -2.66 1.63 -32.55
C SER A 345 -2.10 0.21 -32.46
N ILE A 346 -2.86 -0.73 -31.87
CA ILE A 346 -2.44 -2.14 -31.77
C ILE A 346 -2.30 -2.75 -33.17
N HIS A 347 -3.27 -2.52 -34.06
CA HIS A 347 -3.15 -2.95 -35.45
C HIS A 347 -1.95 -2.32 -36.18
N GLU A 348 -1.63 -1.06 -35.91
CA GLU A 348 -0.45 -0.42 -36.49
C GLU A 348 0.85 -1.06 -36.00
N LEU A 349 0.98 -1.32 -34.70
CA LEU A 349 2.14 -1.99 -34.11
C LEU A 349 2.31 -3.41 -34.67
N HIS A 350 1.24 -4.22 -34.66
CA HIS A 350 1.27 -5.61 -35.10
C HIS A 350 1.61 -5.75 -36.60
N ARG A 351 1.18 -4.79 -37.44
CA ARG A 351 1.60 -4.75 -38.86
C ARG A 351 3.10 -4.52 -39.06
N ASN A 352 3.78 -3.96 -38.08
CA ASN A 352 5.23 -3.79 -38.07
C ASN A 352 5.96 -4.93 -37.34
N ASP A 353 5.27 -6.04 -37.02
CA ASP A 353 5.78 -7.16 -36.21
C ASP A 353 6.26 -6.70 -34.82
N ILE A 354 5.59 -5.70 -34.24
CA ILE A 354 5.88 -5.23 -32.88
C ILE A 354 4.66 -5.46 -32.00
N GLY A 355 4.83 -6.21 -30.90
CA GLY A 355 3.89 -6.24 -29.79
C GLY A 355 4.45 -5.45 -28.60
N MET A 356 3.60 -4.65 -27.96
CA MET A 356 4.06 -3.73 -26.90
C MET A 356 4.39 -4.47 -25.61
N GLY A 357 3.55 -5.42 -25.21
CA GLY A 357 3.82 -6.34 -24.10
C GLY A 357 3.59 -5.80 -22.68
N ASP A 358 3.64 -4.49 -22.49
CA ASP A 358 3.23 -3.79 -21.25
C ASP A 358 2.28 -2.63 -21.58
N LEU A 359 1.21 -2.93 -22.33
CA LEU A 359 0.15 -1.96 -22.61
C LEU A 359 -0.68 -1.74 -21.33
N GLN A 360 -0.64 -0.52 -20.78
CA GLN A 360 -1.35 -0.14 -19.56
C GLN A 360 -1.66 1.37 -19.56
N PRO A 361 -2.60 1.86 -18.75
CA PRO A 361 -3.00 3.28 -18.75
C PRO A 361 -1.86 4.26 -18.46
N ALA A 362 -0.85 3.88 -17.67
CA ALA A 362 0.31 4.73 -17.42
C ALA A 362 1.18 4.95 -18.67
N ASN A 363 1.13 4.03 -19.64
CA ASN A 363 1.92 4.05 -20.88
C ASN A 363 1.17 4.67 -22.06
N ILE A 364 0.02 5.32 -21.80
CA ILE A 364 -0.83 5.95 -22.80
C ILE A 364 -1.01 7.42 -22.40
N ILE A 365 -0.53 8.35 -23.22
CA ILE A 365 -0.73 9.79 -23.03
C ILE A 365 -1.95 10.25 -23.84
N ILE A 366 -2.80 11.07 -23.22
CA ILE A 366 -4.00 11.68 -23.81
C ILE A 366 -3.76 13.19 -23.94
N THR A 367 -3.76 13.69 -25.18
CA THR A 367 -3.63 15.14 -25.44
C THR A 367 -4.93 15.88 -25.12
N ALA A 368 -4.88 17.22 -25.10
CA ALA A 368 -6.06 18.06 -24.91
C ALA A 368 -7.16 17.83 -25.96
N GLU A 369 -6.80 17.38 -27.17
CA GLU A 369 -7.71 17.01 -28.26
C GLU A 369 -8.14 15.53 -28.22
N GLU A 370 -7.94 14.84 -27.10
CA GLU A 370 -8.21 13.41 -26.90
C GLU A 370 -7.50 12.51 -27.91
N LYS A 371 -6.28 12.88 -28.33
CA LYS A 371 -5.42 12.00 -29.14
C LYS A 371 -4.55 11.16 -28.24
N ILE A 372 -4.43 9.87 -28.56
CA ILE A 372 -3.56 8.97 -27.79
C ILE A 372 -2.14 8.97 -28.36
N ARG A 373 -1.15 8.85 -27.47
CA ARG A 373 0.24 8.53 -27.79
C ARG A 373 0.73 7.40 -26.88
N LEU A 374 1.44 6.43 -27.45
CA LEU A 374 2.01 5.31 -26.70
C LEU A 374 3.45 5.64 -26.32
N ILE A 375 3.82 5.38 -25.06
CA ILE A 375 5.16 5.59 -24.51
C ILE A 375 5.65 4.30 -23.84
N ASP A 376 6.94 4.23 -23.51
CA ASP A 376 7.58 3.11 -22.79
C ASP A 376 7.48 1.77 -23.55
N PHE A 377 8.38 1.61 -24.52
CA PHE A 377 8.52 0.40 -25.33
C PHE A 377 9.64 -0.53 -24.79
N GLU A 378 10.02 -0.41 -23.51
CA GLU A 378 11.15 -1.18 -22.94
C GLU A 378 10.92 -2.70 -22.99
N THR A 379 9.66 -3.13 -22.99
CA THR A 379 9.25 -4.54 -23.06
C THR A 379 8.80 -4.97 -24.45
N ALA A 380 8.81 -4.09 -25.46
CA ALA A 380 8.30 -4.38 -26.78
C ALA A 380 9.23 -5.31 -27.56
N SER A 381 8.65 -6.25 -28.32
CA SER A 381 9.41 -7.24 -29.11
C SER A 381 8.55 -7.77 -30.26
N SER A 382 8.92 -8.87 -30.93
CA SER A 382 8.09 -9.45 -31.99
C SER A 382 6.73 -9.88 -31.43
N ILE A 383 5.68 -9.75 -32.24
CA ILE A 383 4.32 -10.19 -31.86
C ILE A 383 4.27 -11.67 -31.46
N SER A 384 5.20 -12.48 -31.97
CA SER A 384 5.30 -13.92 -31.73
C SER A 384 6.13 -14.30 -30.50
N ASP A 385 6.83 -13.35 -29.90
CA ASP A 385 7.65 -13.61 -28.71
C ASP A 385 6.78 -13.85 -27.48
N SER A 386 7.34 -14.57 -26.51
CA SER A 386 6.73 -14.74 -25.18
C SER A 386 6.66 -13.42 -24.42
N LEU A 387 5.80 -13.36 -23.40
CA LEU A 387 5.70 -12.23 -22.48
C LEU A 387 7.04 -11.91 -21.82
N SER A 388 7.27 -10.64 -21.46
CA SER A 388 8.49 -10.18 -20.77
C SER A 388 8.45 -10.48 -19.27
N GLY A 389 9.60 -10.38 -18.59
CA GLY A 389 9.69 -10.54 -17.13
C GLY A 389 9.16 -9.34 -16.33
N LEU A 390 8.98 -8.19 -16.97
CA LEU A 390 8.32 -6.99 -16.42
C LEU A 390 6.92 -6.91 -16.98
N MET A 391 5.92 -6.89 -16.09
CA MET A 391 4.52 -6.77 -16.46
C MET A 391 3.73 -6.13 -15.32
N THR A 392 2.62 -5.46 -15.66
CA THR A 392 1.78 -4.76 -14.68
C THR A 392 0.57 -5.59 -14.21
N PRO A 393 0.48 -5.94 -12.90
CA PRO A 393 -0.66 -6.67 -12.36
C PRO A 393 -2.00 -6.04 -12.76
N GLY A 394 -2.95 -6.87 -13.21
CA GLY A 394 -4.26 -6.43 -13.66
C GLY A 394 -4.42 -6.18 -15.16
N PHE A 395 -3.32 -6.15 -15.93
CA PHE A 395 -3.33 -6.02 -17.40
C PHE A 395 -2.75 -7.25 -18.12
N ILE A 396 -2.48 -8.31 -17.37
CA ILE A 396 -1.77 -9.50 -17.84
C ILE A 396 -2.73 -10.68 -17.94
N GLY A 397 -2.69 -11.38 -19.07
CA GLY A 397 -3.45 -12.60 -19.28
C GLY A 397 -2.67 -13.85 -18.86
N ASN A 398 -3.01 -14.99 -19.47
CA ASN A 398 -2.29 -16.24 -19.25
C ASN A 398 -0.79 -16.13 -19.63
N GLN A 399 0.12 -16.67 -18.80
CA GLN A 399 1.57 -16.54 -19.00
C GLN A 399 2.12 -17.21 -20.27
N GLU A 400 1.38 -18.16 -20.87
CA GLU A 400 1.79 -18.83 -22.11
C GLU A 400 1.45 -18.02 -23.36
N MET A 401 0.88 -16.82 -23.21
CA MET A 401 0.59 -15.93 -24.32
C MET A 401 1.84 -15.43 -25.05
N ASN A 402 1.66 -15.08 -26.32
CA ASN A 402 2.58 -14.21 -27.02
C ASN A 402 2.21 -12.72 -26.84
N LYS A 403 3.06 -11.82 -27.35
CA LYS A 403 2.84 -10.37 -27.27
C LYS A 403 1.55 -9.91 -27.97
N GLU A 404 1.21 -10.49 -29.12
CA GLU A 404 -0.04 -10.18 -29.84
C GLU A 404 -1.28 -10.41 -28.95
N GLN A 405 -1.35 -11.59 -28.34
CA GLN A 405 -2.43 -11.99 -27.44
C GLN A 405 -2.49 -11.10 -26.20
N SER A 406 -1.31 -10.76 -25.65
CA SER A 406 -1.20 -9.90 -24.48
C SER A 406 -1.72 -8.49 -24.72
N ASP A 407 -1.39 -7.88 -25.87
CA ASP A 407 -1.83 -6.52 -26.18
C ASP A 407 -3.36 -6.42 -26.28
N TRP A 408 -4.01 -7.40 -26.92
CA TRP A 408 -5.47 -7.45 -27.00
C TRP A 408 -6.13 -7.69 -25.64
N PHE A 409 -5.54 -8.57 -24.80
CA PHE A 409 -6.02 -8.77 -23.45
C PHE A 409 -5.88 -7.49 -22.61
N ALA A 410 -4.73 -6.82 -22.68
CA ALA A 410 -4.48 -5.57 -21.99
C ALA A 410 -5.48 -4.48 -22.41
N LEU A 411 -5.82 -4.39 -23.70
CA LEU A 411 -6.87 -3.48 -24.18
C LEU A 411 -8.24 -3.78 -23.56
N LEU A 412 -8.63 -5.05 -23.43
CA LEU A 412 -9.88 -5.43 -22.75
C LEU A 412 -9.89 -4.90 -21.32
N ARG A 413 -8.78 -5.04 -20.60
CA ARG A 413 -8.61 -4.56 -19.21
C ARG A 413 -8.67 -3.05 -19.13
N ILE A 414 -7.97 -2.33 -20.00
CA ILE A 414 -8.03 -0.87 -20.09
C ILE A 414 -9.46 -0.40 -20.37
N ALA A 415 -10.13 -1.00 -21.34
CA ALA A 415 -11.48 -0.63 -21.73
C ALA A 415 -12.49 -0.84 -20.59
N LYS A 416 -12.40 -1.97 -19.86
CA LYS A 416 -13.24 -2.19 -18.67
C LYS A 416 -12.90 -1.21 -17.55
N GLN A 417 -11.63 -0.94 -17.30
CA GLN A 417 -11.19 -0.01 -16.25
C GLN A 417 -11.67 1.43 -16.49
N LEU A 418 -11.77 1.87 -17.74
CA LEU A 418 -12.35 3.17 -18.08
C LEU A 418 -13.80 3.34 -17.56
N PHE A 419 -14.57 2.26 -17.47
CA PHE A 419 -15.94 2.30 -16.94
C PHE A 419 -16.03 1.84 -15.48
N VAL A 420 -15.16 0.92 -15.06
CA VAL A 420 -15.13 0.31 -13.72
C VAL A 420 -13.71 0.41 -13.14
N PRO A 421 -13.28 1.61 -12.67
CA PRO A 421 -11.92 1.85 -12.19
C PRO A 421 -11.69 1.30 -10.78
N ILE A 422 -11.74 -0.03 -10.64
CA ILE A 422 -11.58 -0.75 -9.37
C ILE A 422 -10.37 -1.69 -9.40
N GLY A 423 -10.02 -2.27 -8.25
CA GLY A 423 -9.05 -3.35 -8.18
C GLY A 423 -9.48 -4.61 -8.94
N CYS A 424 -8.52 -5.44 -9.35
CA CYS A 424 -8.70 -6.49 -10.36
C CYS A 424 -9.36 -7.78 -9.84
N VAL A 425 -10.55 -7.67 -9.25
CA VAL A 425 -11.31 -8.80 -8.69
C VAL A 425 -11.63 -9.91 -9.72
N GLN A 426 -11.70 -9.55 -11.00
CA GLN A 426 -11.91 -10.48 -12.11
C GLN A 426 -10.72 -11.43 -12.36
N ASP A 427 -9.54 -11.14 -11.79
CA ASP A 427 -8.39 -12.07 -11.78
C ASP A 427 -8.56 -13.17 -10.73
N ILE A 428 -9.50 -13.00 -9.78
CA ILE A 428 -9.86 -14.03 -8.81
C ILE A 428 -10.91 -14.98 -9.42
N SER A 429 -11.94 -14.41 -10.06
CA SER A 429 -13.06 -15.13 -10.68
C SER A 429 -13.48 -14.50 -12.00
N TRP A 430 -13.53 -15.29 -13.07
CA TRP A 430 -13.94 -14.83 -14.40
C TRP A 430 -15.41 -14.41 -14.46
N ASN A 431 -16.25 -14.93 -13.56
CA ASN A 431 -17.67 -14.54 -13.49
C ASN A 431 -17.86 -13.02 -13.27
N MET A 432 -16.88 -12.35 -12.65
CA MET A 432 -16.91 -10.91 -12.44
C MET A 432 -16.94 -10.12 -13.75
N ASP A 433 -16.34 -10.63 -14.84
CA ASP A 433 -16.39 -9.97 -16.15
C ASP A 433 -17.83 -9.78 -16.63
N THR A 434 -18.69 -10.78 -16.42
CA THR A 434 -20.12 -10.70 -16.79
C THR A 434 -20.87 -9.71 -15.89
N ILE A 435 -20.54 -9.68 -14.59
CA ILE A 435 -21.16 -8.73 -13.65
C ILE A 435 -20.79 -7.29 -14.03
N HIS A 436 -19.51 -7.05 -14.35
CA HIS A 436 -19.01 -5.75 -14.77
C HIS A 436 -19.65 -5.30 -16.09
N SER A 437 -19.74 -6.15 -17.12
CA SER A 437 -20.40 -5.79 -18.39
C SER A 437 -21.88 -5.42 -18.20
N ASN A 438 -22.62 -6.19 -17.40
CA ASN A 438 -24.02 -5.87 -17.06
C ASN A 438 -24.13 -4.53 -16.30
N TRP A 439 -23.20 -4.27 -15.37
CA TRP A 439 -23.17 -3.02 -14.63
C TRP A 439 -22.84 -1.82 -15.54
N ILE A 440 -21.87 -1.98 -16.45
CA ILE A 440 -21.49 -0.97 -17.46
C ILE A 440 -22.71 -0.63 -18.33
N GLN A 441 -23.45 -1.63 -18.79
CA GLN A 441 -24.67 -1.40 -19.57
C GLN A 441 -25.71 -0.60 -18.79
N VAL A 442 -25.94 -0.92 -17.51
CA VAL A 442 -26.91 -0.21 -16.67
C VAL A 442 -26.49 1.24 -16.39
N VAL A 443 -25.20 1.48 -16.16
CA VAL A 443 -24.70 2.79 -15.72
C VAL A 443 -24.31 3.69 -16.89
N PHE A 444 -23.59 3.18 -17.88
CA PHE A 444 -23.05 3.94 -19.01
C PHE A 444 -23.79 3.73 -20.34
N GLY A 445 -24.71 2.76 -20.39
CA GLY A 445 -25.60 2.51 -21.51
C GLY A 445 -25.07 1.48 -22.52
N GLU A 446 -25.92 1.15 -23.50
CA GLU A 446 -25.67 0.11 -24.50
C GLU A 446 -24.40 0.35 -25.31
N ARG A 447 -24.11 1.61 -25.69
CA ARG A 447 -22.92 1.95 -26.50
C ARG A 447 -21.61 1.62 -25.78
N ALA A 448 -21.55 1.79 -24.46
CA ALA A 448 -20.40 1.40 -23.66
C ALA A 448 -20.24 -0.13 -23.66
N ASN A 449 -21.33 -0.88 -23.54
CA ASN A 449 -21.27 -2.34 -23.59
C ASN A 449 -20.87 -2.86 -24.99
N THR A 450 -21.38 -2.27 -26.07
CA THR A 450 -21.04 -2.68 -27.45
C THR A 450 -19.55 -2.53 -27.77
N ILE A 451 -18.88 -1.49 -27.26
CA ILE A 451 -17.43 -1.35 -27.48
C ILE A 451 -16.63 -2.41 -26.70
N ILE A 452 -17.10 -2.81 -25.51
CA ILE A 452 -16.49 -3.90 -24.73
C ILE A 452 -16.67 -5.24 -25.47
N GLU A 453 -17.89 -5.56 -25.92
CA GLU A 453 -18.18 -6.79 -26.69
C GLU A 453 -17.33 -6.89 -27.97
N ARG A 454 -17.07 -5.75 -28.62
CA ARG A 454 -16.17 -5.68 -29.78
C ARG A 454 -14.74 -6.07 -29.42
N ILE A 455 -14.22 -5.65 -28.26
CA ILE A 455 -12.88 -6.02 -27.80
C ILE A 455 -12.85 -7.47 -27.34
N GLU A 456 -13.89 -7.96 -26.67
CA GLU A 456 -14.02 -9.39 -26.30
C GLU A 456 -13.96 -10.27 -27.56
N SER A 457 -14.66 -9.88 -28.63
CA SER A 457 -14.59 -10.56 -29.94
C SER A 457 -13.19 -10.54 -30.56
N LEU A 458 -12.42 -9.46 -30.37
CA LEU A 458 -11.02 -9.39 -30.81
C LEU A 458 -10.15 -10.31 -29.97
N CYS A 459 -10.35 -10.35 -28.64
CA CYS A 459 -9.64 -11.28 -27.77
C CYS A 459 -9.88 -12.74 -28.21
N GLU A 460 -11.13 -13.11 -28.50
CA GLU A 460 -11.45 -14.44 -29.03
C GLU A 460 -10.75 -14.72 -30.37
N LEU A 461 -10.76 -13.75 -31.29
CA LEU A 461 -10.12 -13.88 -32.61
C LEU A 461 -8.62 -14.15 -32.51
N TYR A 462 -7.91 -13.46 -31.61
CA TYR A 462 -6.46 -13.59 -31.44
C TYR A 462 -6.07 -14.67 -30.43
N GLY A 463 -7.03 -15.31 -29.75
CA GLY A 463 -6.77 -16.33 -28.74
C GLY A 463 -6.29 -15.76 -27.40
N SER A 464 -6.63 -14.51 -27.11
CA SER A 464 -6.39 -13.88 -25.81
C SER A 464 -7.31 -14.49 -24.74
N ARG A 465 -6.73 -14.84 -23.60
CA ARG A 465 -7.35 -15.52 -22.47
C ARG A 465 -6.89 -14.96 -21.10
N PRO A 466 -7.77 -14.89 -20.10
CA PRO A 466 -7.39 -14.45 -18.76
C PRO A 466 -6.40 -15.40 -18.09
N MET A 467 -5.85 -14.97 -16.95
CA MET A 467 -5.11 -15.84 -16.03
C MET A 467 -5.97 -17.01 -15.56
N GLU A 468 -5.33 -18.07 -15.04
CA GLU A 468 -6.04 -19.17 -14.39
C GLU A 468 -6.87 -18.65 -13.22
N GLU A 469 -8.14 -19.07 -13.17
CA GLU A 469 -9.06 -18.69 -12.12
C GLU A 469 -8.62 -19.23 -10.75
N LEU A 470 -8.65 -18.38 -9.72
CA LEU A 470 -8.30 -18.76 -8.34
C LEU A 470 -9.49 -19.30 -7.57
N LEU A 471 -10.69 -18.81 -7.89
CA LEU A 471 -11.94 -19.17 -7.24
C LEU A 471 -13.08 -19.11 -8.26
N THR A 472 -13.72 -20.25 -8.53
CA THR A 472 -14.90 -20.28 -9.40
C THR A 472 -16.15 -19.80 -8.68
N THR A 473 -16.79 -18.78 -9.23
CA THR A 473 -18.06 -18.24 -8.72
C THR A 473 -19.13 -18.23 -9.82
N ASN A 474 -20.41 -18.15 -9.44
CA ASN A 474 -21.53 -18.16 -10.38
C ASN A 474 -22.62 -17.13 -10.03
N GLY A 475 -22.21 -16.07 -9.32
CA GLY A 475 -23.05 -14.95 -8.96
C GLY A 475 -23.58 -14.18 -10.17
N HIS A 476 -24.55 -13.31 -9.89
CA HIS A 476 -25.17 -12.43 -10.87
C HIS A 476 -25.33 -11.03 -10.28
N MET A 477 -25.30 -10.01 -11.14
CA MET A 477 -25.56 -8.63 -10.71
C MET A 477 -26.98 -8.52 -10.14
N LYS A 478 -27.09 -7.93 -8.95
CA LYS A 478 -28.34 -7.74 -8.22
C LYS A 478 -28.75 -6.27 -8.20
N GLN A 479 -29.98 -6.01 -8.60
CA GLN A 479 -30.62 -4.70 -8.40
C GLN A 479 -31.10 -4.49 -6.96
N LYS A 480 -31.43 -5.58 -6.27
CA LYS A 480 -31.82 -5.60 -4.86
C LYS A 480 -31.22 -6.82 -4.19
N PHE A 481 -30.74 -6.63 -2.97
CA PHE A 481 -30.16 -7.69 -2.16
C PHE A 481 -31.17 -8.22 -1.15
N ASP A 482 -31.22 -9.53 -1.00
CA ASP A 482 -31.78 -10.15 0.20
C ASP A 482 -30.67 -10.19 1.27
N LEU A 483 -30.75 -9.26 2.22
CA LEU A 483 -29.73 -9.10 3.25
C LEU A 483 -29.67 -10.28 4.22
N SER A 484 -30.78 -10.99 4.43
CA SER A 484 -30.81 -12.18 5.29
C SER A 484 -30.04 -13.33 4.64
N VAL A 485 -30.26 -13.54 3.34
CA VAL A 485 -29.48 -14.52 2.54
C VAL A 485 -28.02 -14.11 2.47
N MET A 486 -27.72 -12.83 2.27
CA MET A 486 -26.35 -12.32 2.23
C MET A 486 -25.61 -12.56 3.55
N LYS A 487 -26.24 -12.28 4.70
CA LYS A 487 -25.68 -12.58 6.04
C LYS A 487 -25.36 -14.06 6.18
N LEU A 488 -26.28 -14.95 5.77
CA LEU A 488 -26.06 -16.40 5.81
C LEU A 488 -24.86 -16.83 4.95
N LYS A 489 -24.78 -16.36 3.70
CA LYS A 489 -23.68 -16.72 2.79
C LYS A 489 -22.32 -16.19 3.24
N LEU A 490 -22.27 -14.99 3.82
CA LEU A 490 -21.04 -14.44 4.42
C LEU A 490 -20.60 -15.24 5.65
N ARG A 491 -21.54 -15.68 6.50
CA ARG A 491 -21.21 -16.56 7.62
C ARG A 491 -20.68 -17.90 7.14
N ASN A 492 -21.29 -18.47 6.10
CA ASN A 492 -20.88 -19.75 5.53
C ASN A 492 -19.45 -19.70 4.98
N SER A 493 -19.09 -18.64 4.23
CA SER A 493 -17.73 -18.49 3.69
C SER A 493 -16.67 -18.38 4.79
N ILE A 494 -16.93 -17.57 5.83
CA ILE A 494 -16.03 -17.46 6.98
C ILE A 494 -15.89 -18.83 7.68
N LEU A 495 -17.00 -19.49 8.01
CA LEU A 495 -16.97 -20.77 8.74
C LEU A 495 -16.36 -21.93 7.93
N LYS A 496 -16.44 -21.87 6.60
CA LYS A 496 -15.82 -22.83 5.69
C LYS A 496 -14.30 -22.83 5.83
N ASP A 497 -13.71 -21.64 5.91
CA ASP A 497 -12.26 -21.46 5.79
C ASP A 497 -11.53 -21.18 7.11
N VAL A 498 -12.24 -21.09 8.25
CA VAL A 498 -11.59 -21.03 9.57
C VAL A 498 -10.80 -22.30 9.90
N LYS A 499 -9.60 -22.11 10.46
CA LYS A 499 -8.65 -23.15 10.85
C LYS A 499 -8.19 -22.99 12.30
N ASN A 500 -7.85 -24.10 12.95
CA ASN A 500 -7.19 -24.08 14.27
C ASN A 500 -5.67 -24.15 14.08
N GLU A 501 -5.12 -23.11 13.48
CA GLU A 501 -3.67 -22.91 13.21
C GLU A 501 -3.24 -21.57 13.85
N GLU A 502 -1.99 -21.13 13.65
CA GLU A 502 -1.54 -19.82 14.16
C GLU A 502 -2.47 -18.68 13.73
N ARG A 503 -2.94 -18.76 12.48
CA ARG A 503 -3.94 -17.86 11.91
C ARG A 503 -5.30 -18.52 11.81
N LEU A 504 -6.32 -17.88 12.39
CA LEU A 504 -7.70 -18.37 12.37
C LEU A 504 -8.32 -18.38 10.96
N LEU A 505 -8.15 -17.28 10.22
CA LEU A 505 -8.66 -17.10 8.85
C LEU A 505 -7.70 -16.19 8.07
N PRO A 506 -7.34 -16.52 6.83
CA PRO A 506 -6.51 -15.64 6.02
C PRO A 506 -7.20 -14.31 5.71
N GLY A 507 -6.43 -13.23 5.84
CA GLY A 507 -6.85 -11.85 5.59
C GLY A 507 -5.80 -11.07 4.81
N ASP A 508 -5.75 -9.77 5.06
CA ASP A 508 -4.81 -8.81 4.49
C ASP A 508 -3.34 -9.12 4.80
N ILE A 509 -2.42 -8.59 4.00
CA ILE A 509 -0.97 -8.79 4.13
C ILE A 509 -0.42 -8.32 5.48
N ARG A 510 -1.09 -7.39 6.16
CA ARG A 510 -0.76 -6.95 7.52
C ARG A 510 -0.75 -8.07 8.55
N GLN A 511 -1.38 -9.22 8.28
CA GLN A 511 -1.21 -10.41 9.10
C GLN A 511 0.25 -10.90 9.17
N TYR A 512 1.06 -10.58 8.16
CA TYR A 512 2.48 -10.92 8.09
C TYR A 512 3.38 -9.73 8.44
N GLU A 513 2.94 -8.50 8.18
CA GLU A 513 3.76 -7.29 8.37
C GLU A 513 3.67 -6.68 9.76
N MET A 514 2.56 -6.90 10.47
CA MET A 514 2.38 -6.42 11.84
C MET A 514 2.68 -7.54 12.83
N GLU A 515 3.42 -7.21 13.91
CA GLU A 515 3.74 -8.18 14.98
C GLU A 515 2.46 -8.82 15.58
N THR A 516 1.37 -8.04 15.68
CA THR A 516 0.07 -8.49 16.22
C THR A 516 -0.91 -8.96 15.14
N GLY A 517 -0.51 -8.93 13.87
CA GLY A 517 -1.40 -9.02 12.71
C GLY A 517 -2.27 -10.27 12.66
N MET A 518 -1.76 -11.40 13.17
CA MET A 518 -2.50 -12.67 13.15
C MET A 518 -3.57 -12.76 14.25
N GLN A 519 -3.38 -12.05 15.37
CA GLN A 519 -4.28 -12.12 16.53
C GLN A 519 -5.23 -10.94 16.61
N ASN A 520 -4.78 -9.72 16.28
CA ASN A 520 -5.51 -8.47 16.54
C ASN A 520 -6.93 -8.42 15.92
N VAL A 521 -7.69 -7.39 16.25
CA VAL A 521 -9.07 -7.25 15.73
C VAL A 521 -9.09 -6.77 14.28
N LEU A 522 -8.12 -5.94 13.90
CA LEU A 522 -8.04 -5.31 12.58
C LEU A 522 -7.99 -6.34 11.44
N THR A 523 -6.96 -7.17 11.47
CA THR A 523 -6.64 -8.16 10.42
C THR A 523 -6.58 -9.59 10.97
N GLY A 524 -6.57 -9.77 12.29
CA GLY A 524 -6.37 -11.06 12.94
C GLY A 524 -7.64 -11.82 13.33
N GLY A 525 -7.43 -12.95 13.99
CA GLY A 525 -8.47 -13.90 14.35
C GLY A 525 -9.50 -13.39 15.36
N PHE A 526 -9.13 -12.47 16.27
CA PHE A 526 -10.10 -11.94 17.23
C PHE A 526 -11.19 -11.08 16.56
N GLY A 527 -10.88 -10.41 15.45
CA GLY A 527 -11.90 -9.72 14.64
C GLY A 527 -12.90 -10.69 14.02
N VAL A 528 -12.41 -11.79 13.46
CA VAL A 528 -13.25 -12.86 12.87
C VAL A 528 -14.13 -13.51 13.94
N ALA A 529 -13.58 -13.82 15.11
CA ALA A 529 -14.33 -14.38 16.22
C ALA A 529 -15.45 -13.43 16.70
N MET A 530 -15.17 -12.14 16.81
CA MET A 530 -16.15 -11.10 17.13
C MET A 530 -17.28 -11.05 16.10
N ALA A 531 -16.93 -11.01 14.81
CA ALA A 531 -17.91 -10.98 13.71
C ALA A 531 -18.85 -12.18 13.75
N LEU A 532 -18.31 -13.39 13.94
CA LEU A 532 -19.11 -14.61 14.05
C LEU A 532 -19.99 -14.61 15.31
N HIS A 533 -19.46 -14.18 16.45
CA HIS A 533 -20.23 -14.13 17.69
C HIS A 533 -21.45 -13.20 17.57
N ARG A 534 -21.22 -11.94 17.17
CA ARG A 534 -22.26 -10.90 17.05
C ARG A 534 -23.34 -11.22 16.02
N THR A 535 -23.07 -12.11 15.07
CA THR A 535 -24.01 -12.41 13.97
C THR A 535 -24.63 -13.80 14.01
N GLY A 536 -24.43 -14.56 15.09
CA GLY A 536 -25.06 -15.89 15.28
C GLY A 536 -24.24 -16.93 16.03
N GLY A 537 -23.15 -16.55 16.72
CA GLY A 537 -22.31 -17.44 17.51
C GLY A 537 -21.13 -18.06 16.74
N ILE A 538 -20.19 -18.63 17.52
CA ILE A 538 -18.95 -19.26 17.05
C ILE A 538 -19.01 -20.79 17.12
N ASN A 539 -18.34 -21.48 16.19
CA ASN A 539 -18.24 -22.94 16.17
C ASN A 539 -17.10 -23.46 17.06
N GLN A 540 -16.96 -24.80 17.16
CA GLN A 540 -15.92 -25.41 18.01
C GLN A 540 -14.50 -25.06 17.55
N LYS A 541 -14.21 -25.02 16.24
CA LYS A 541 -12.87 -24.67 15.73
C LYS A 541 -12.40 -23.29 16.21
N VAL A 542 -13.30 -22.30 16.19
CA VAL A 542 -13.02 -20.94 16.67
C VAL A 542 -12.79 -20.94 18.18
N LYS A 543 -13.59 -21.71 18.94
CA LYS A 543 -13.38 -21.85 20.40
C LYS A 543 -12.02 -22.46 20.71
N ASP A 544 -11.66 -23.57 20.06
CA ASP A 544 -10.38 -24.24 20.24
C ASP A 544 -9.21 -23.30 19.93
N TRP A 545 -9.32 -22.49 18.86
CA TRP A 545 -8.31 -21.51 18.50
C TRP A 545 -8.10 -20.44 19.59
N ILE A 546 -9.19 -19.93 20.19
CA ILE A 546 -9.13 -18.93 21.28
C ILE A 546 -8.54 -19.55 22.56
N GLU A 547 -8.91 -20.79 22.86
CA GLU A 547 -8.39 -21.52 24.01
C GLU A 547 -6.87 -21.71 23.90
N ASN A 548 -6.38 -22.01 22.69
CA ASN A 548 -4.97 -22.16 22.36
C ASN A 548 -4.12 -20.87 22.44
N GLN A 549 -4.74 -19.68 22.53
CA GLN A 549 -4.01 -18.43 22.68
C GLN A 549 -3.37 -18.30 24.07
N ASP A 550 -2.05 -18.14 24.11
CA ASP A 550 -1.26 -17.93 25.32
C ASP A 550 -1.45 -16.50 25.85
N ILE A 551 -2.04 -16.39 27.04
CA ILE A 551 -2.29 -15.11 27.70
C ILE A 551 -1.02 -14.32 27.96
N ASN A 552 0.12 -14.98 28.24
CA ASN A 552 1.37 -14.29 28.50
C ASN A 552 1.89 -13.59 27.24
N LYS A 553 1.70 -14.20 26.07
CA LYS A 553 2.00 -13.56 24.79
C LYS A 553 1.06 -12.40 24.52
N LEU A 554 -0.25 -12.57 24.74
CA LEU A 554 -1.24 -11.51 24.53
C LEU A 554 -0.98 -10.25 25.38
N ILE A 555 -0.48 -10.40 26.61
CA ILE A 555 -0.14 -9.27 27.50
C ILE A 555 1.02 -8.42 26.93
N GLN A 556 1.95 -9.04 26.20
CA GLN A 556 3.13 -8.37 25.62
C GLN A 556 2.81 -7.64 24.30
N LEU A 557 1.65 -7.88 23.70
CA LEU A 557 1.24 -7.18 22.49
C LEU A 557 1.03 -5.68 22.77
N GLU A 558 1.06 -4.90 21.68
CA GLU A 558 0.71 -3.49 21.70
C GLU A 558 -0.69 -3.23 22.29
N ASN A 559 -0.94 -1.99 22.72
CA ASN A 559 -2.13 -1.64 23.50
C ASN A 559 -3.37 -1.31 22.66
N GLY A 560 -3.27 -1.17 21.33
CA GLY A 560 -4.33 -0.60 20.51
C GLY A 560 -5.71 -1.27 20.58
N LEU A 561 -6.74 -0.53 20.15
CA LEU A 561 -8.13 -1.00 20.10
C LEU A 561 -8.37 -1.97 18.94
N PHE A 562 -7.82 -1.68 17.76
CA PHE A 562 -7.90 -2.56 16.60
C PHE A 562 -6.61 -3.36 16.41
N THR A 563 -5.47 -2.74 16.71
CA THR A 563 -4.13 -3.29 16.47
C THR A 563 -3.59 -4.10 17.65
N GLY A 564 -4.22 -4.05 18.82
CA GLY A 564 -3.59 -4.53 20.05
C GLY A 564 -4.51 -5.23 21.06
N LYS A 565 -3.96 -5.46 22.25
CA LYS A 565 -4.56 -6.28 23.30
C LYS A 565 -5.82 -5.69 23.92
N MET A 566 -6.07 -4.38 23.81
CA MET A 566 -7.27 -3.78 24.40
C MET A 566 -8.52 -4.14 23.62
N GLY A 567 -8.45 -4.23 22.28
CA GLY A 567 -9.51 -4.82 21.48
C GLY A 567 -9.72 -6.30 21.78
N ILE A 568 -8.61 -7.05 21.87
CA ILE A 568 -8.64 -8.48 22.20
C ILE A 568 -9.31 -8.71 23.56
N ALA A 569 -9.03 -7.87 24.56
CA ALA A 569 -9.64 -7.94 25.88
C ALA A 569 -11.16 -7.76 25.82
N SER A 570 -11.65 -6.76 25.08
CA SER A 570 -13.08 -6.55 24.86
C SER A 570 -13.75 -7.76 24.20
N VAL A 571 -13.14 -8.31 23.14
CA VAL A 571 -13.67 -9.48 22.43
C VAL A 571 -13.69 -10.72 23.31
N LEU A 572 -12.60 -10.99 24.05
CA LEU A 572 -12.53 -12.13 24.99
C LEU A 572 -13.61 -12.04 26.07
N TRP A 573 -13.88 -10.83 26.60
CA TRP A 573 -14.94 -10.62 27.58
C TRP A 573 -16.31 -10.95 27.01
N GLU A 574 -16.63 -10.41 25.82
CA GLU A 574 -17.88 -10.67 25.11
C GLU A 574 -18.08 -12.17 24.81
N LEU A 575 -17.01 -12.88 24.50
CA LEU A 575 -17.01 -14.33 24.25
C LEU A 575 -17.07 -15.19 25.53
N GLY A 576 -17.02 -14.59 26.72
CA GLY A 576 -17.10 -15.28 28.01
C GLY A 576 -15.76 -15.71 28.62
N TYR A 577 -14.63 -15.38 28.00
CA TYR A 577 -13.28 -15.65 28.54
C TYR A 577 -12.84 -14.55 29.53
N GLN A 578 -13.65 -14.33 30.55
CA GLN A 578 -13.55 -13.18 31.46
C GLN A 578 -12.22 -13.11 32.22
N GLU A 579 -11.65 -14.24 32.63
CA GLU A 579 -10.35 -14.27 33.32
C GLU A 579 -9.22 -13.78 32.42
N LYS A 580 -9.14 -14.31 31.18
CA LYS A 580 -8.15 -13.87 30.17
C LYS A 580 -8.34 -12.39 29.84
N ALA A 581 -9.58 -11.96 29.60
CA ALA A 581 -9.91 -10.57 29.31
C ALA A 581 -9.51 -9.62 30.45
N LYS A 582 -9.85 -9.96 31.69
CA LYS A 582 -9.52 -9.16 32.88
C LYS A 582 -8.01 -9.04 33.09
N ALA A 583 -7.25 -10.10 32.83
CA ALA A 583 -5.79 -10.05 32.89
C ALA A 583 -5.19 -9.04 31.89
N LEU A 584 -5.78 -8.90 30.71
CA LEU A 584 -5.35 -7.89 29.73
C LEU A 584 -5.70 -6.46 30.18
N PHE A 585 -6.94 -6.23 30.65
CA PHE A 585 -7.36 -4.92 31.17
C PHE A 585 -6.56 -4.47 32.40
N ASP A 586 -6.16 -5.41 33.25
CA ASP A 586 -5.37 -5.15 34.46
C ASP A 586 -3.85 -5.12 34.19
N SER A 587 -3.41 -5.38 32.96
CA SER A 587 -1.99 -5.30 32.60
C SER A 587 -1.48 -3.85 32.64
N PHE A 588 -0.21 -3.67 33.00
CA PHE A 588 0.39 -2.33 33.10
C PHE A 588 0.52 -1.67 31.73
N ILE A 589 0.14 -0.39 31.65
CA ILE A 589 0.29 0.46 30.47
C ILE A 589 0.84 1.82 30.92
N ASP A 590 1.95 2.24 30.34
CA ASP A 590 2.52 3.57 30.60
C ASP A 590 1.97 4.60 29.60
N PHE A 591 0.80 5.15 29.92
CA PHE A 591 0.08 6.08 29.03
C PHE A 591 0.86 7.36 28.72
N LYS A 592 1.79 7.79 29.59
CA LYS A 592 2.50 9.07 29.41
C LYS A 592 3.47 9.06 28.23
N HIS A 593 3.96 7.89 27.84
CA HIS A 593 4.91 7.72 26.75
C HIS A 593 4.25 7.32 25.42
N ILE A 594 2.91 7.25 25.38
CA ILE A 594 2.18 6.97 24.16
C ILE A 594 1.98 8.27 23.41
N GLU A 595 2.64 8.39 22.26
CA GLU A 595 2.49 9.56 21.39
C GLU A 595 1.25 9.48 20.51
N ASP A 596 0.88 8.28 20.07
CA ASP A 596 -0.27 8.02 19.21
C ASP A 596 -1.60 8.32 19.92
N ILE A 597 -2.39 9.23 19.35
CA ILE A 597 -3.71 9.65 19.85
C ILE A 597 -4.87 8.84 19.26
N SER A 598 -4.60 8.04 18.24
CA SER A 598 -5.56 7.46 17.32
C SER A 598 -6.63 6.58 17.97
N PHE A 599 -7.76 6.45 17.28
CA PHE A 599 -8.84 5.55 17.65
C PHE A 599 -8.47 4.08 17.38
N ALA A 600 -7.66 3.85 16.34
CA ALA A 600 -7.22 2.52 15.94
C ALA A 600 -6.22 1.89 16.93
N ALA A 601 -5.13 2.59 17.22
CA ALA A 601 -3.96 2.05 17.91
C ALA A 601 -3.57 2.84 19.18
N GLY A 602 -3.98 4.11 19.25
CA GLY A 602 -3.52 5.06 20.25
C GLY A 602 -4.43 5.25 21.47
N LEU A 603 -4.17 6.36 22.17
CA LEU A 603 -4.77 6.71 23.45
C LEU A 603 -6.31 6.73 23.43
N SER A 604 -6.94 7.29 22.39
CA SER A 604 -8.40 7.36 22.35
C SER A 604 -9.04 5.97 22.22
N GLY A 605 -8.48 5.10 21.37
CA GLY A 605 -8.91 3.70 21.25
C GLY A 605 -8.75 2.91 22.56
N ILE A 606 -7.61 3.07 23.24
CA ILE A 606 -7.36 2.44 24.55
C ILE A 606 -8.38 2.93 25.59
N GLY A 607 -8.64 4.25 25.62
CA GLY A 607 -9.64 4.87 26.49
C GLY A 607 -11.04 4.30 26.24
N PHE A 608 -11.41 4.07 24.97
CA PHE A 608 -12.68 3.46 24.60
C PHE A 608 -12.86 2.04 25.14
N ALA A 609 -11.83 1.20 25.05
CA ALA A 609 -11.87 -0.15 25.61
C ALA A 609 -12.13 -0.12 27.13
N TYR A 610 -11.38 0.72 27.86
CA TYR A 610 -11.60 0.90 29.31
C TYR A 610 -12.97 1.48 29.63
N LEU A 611 -13.47 2.44 28.83
CA LEU A 611 -14.76 3.07 29.06
C LEU A 611 -15.89 2.05 28.89
N GLY A 612 -15.87 1.25 27.82
CA GLY A 612 -16.82 0.15 27.62
C GLY A 612 -16.78 -0.85 28.77
N PHE A 613 -15.58 -1.19 29.26
CA PHE A 613 -15.40 -2.10 30.39
C PHE A 613 -15.87 -1.52 31.73
N SER A 614 -15.75 -0.20 31.92
CA SER A 614 -16.26 0.50 33.13
C SER A 614 -17.79 0.49 33.27
N TYR A 615 -18.52 0.04 32.24
CA TYR A 615 -19.95 -0.22 32.32
C TYR A 615 -20.28 -1.68 32.71
N GLU A 616 -19.33 -2.60 32.56
CA GLU A 616 -19.45 -4.01 32.96
C GLU A 616 -19.04 -4.23 34.42
N VAL A 617 -17.93 -3.61 34.83
CA VAL A 617 -17.34 -3.83 36.15
C VAL A 617 -17.48 -2.58 37.00
N ASP A 618 -18.11 -2.74 38.16
CA ASP A 618 -18.25 -1.69 39.17
C ASP A 618 -16.96 -1.52 39.98
N ASP A 619 -15.90 -1.10 39.29
CA ASP A 619 -14.60 -0.75 39.88
C ASP A 619 -14.19 0.65 39.40
N PRO A 620 -14.12 1.65 40.29
CA PRO A 620 -13.84 3.04 39.92
C PRO A 620 -12.47 3.22 39.25
N LYS A 621 -11.54 2.27 39.40
CA LYS A 621 -10.22 2.35 38.77
C LYS A 621 -10.31 2.49 37.25
N TYR A 622 -11.24 1.81 36.60
CA TYR A 622 -11.34 1.80 35.14
C TYR A 622 -11.84 3.15 34.62
N LEU A 623 -12.84 3.75 35.27
CA LEU A 623 -13.29 5.10 34.93
C LEU A 623 -12.19 6.14 35.19
N ASN A 624 -11.41 5.99 36.27
CA ASN A 624 -10.28 6.87 36.55
C ASN A 624 -9.20 6.78 35.46
N ILE A 625 -8.93 5.59 34.92
CA ILE A 625 -8.04 5.41 33.75
C ILE A 625 -8.59 6.18 32.54
N CYS A 626 -9.88 6.06 32.24
CA CYS A 626 -10.49 6.79 31.12
C CYS A 626 -10.32 8.30 31.26
N LEU A 627 -10.62 8.85 32.44
CA LEU A 627 -10.46 10.28 32.72
C LEU A 627 -8.99 10.70 32.61
N TYR A 628 -8.06 9.88 33.09
CA TYR A 628 -6.63 10.15 32.99
C TYR A 628 -6.13 10.21 31.54
N ILE A 629 -6.55 9.26 30.70
CA ILE A 629 -6.30 9.28 29.25
C ILE A 629 -6.88 10.55 28.62
N GLY A 630 -8.10 10.93 29.03
CA GLY A 630 -8.73 12.18 28.59
C GLY A 630 -7.89 13.41 28.89
N GLU A 631 -7.30 13.52 30.08
CA GLU A 631 -6.39 14.62 30.45
C GLU A 631 -5.09 14.62 29.62
N ILE A 632 -4.54 13.46 29.28
CA ILE A 632 -3.38 13.36 28.37
C ILE A 632 -3.75 13.89 26.98
N LEU A 633 -4.91 13.49 26.46
CA LEU A 633 -5.40 13.95 25.14
C LEU A 633 -5.69 15.45 25.13
N ILE A 634 -6.19 16.04 26.22
CA ILE A 634 -6.35 17.49 26.36
C ILE A 634 -5.00 18.20 26.23
N ASN A 635 -3.97 17.71 26.94
CA ASN A 635 -2.63 18.30 26.86
C ASN A 635 -2.08 18.23 25.43
N LYS A 636 -2.26 17.11 24.73
CA LYS A 636 -1.86 16.94 23.33
C LYS A 636 -2.65 17.84 22.39
N LEU A 637 -3.96 18.01 22.61
CA LEU A 637 -4.82 18.88 21.82
C LEU A 637 -4.37 20.35 21.93
N ASN A 638 -4.06 20.79 23.15
CA ASN A 638 -3.57 22.14 23.46
C ASN A 638 -2.16 22.39 22.92
N ALA A 639 -1.32 21.35 22.89
CA ALA A 639 0.03 21.42 22.34
C ALA A 639 0.09 21.29 20.82
N ASP A 640 -1.07 21.08 20.17
CA ASP A 640 -1.17 20.81 18.73
C ASP A 640 -0.26 19.66 18.28
N ALA A 641 -0.30 18.55 19.04
CA ALA A 641 0.55 17.40 18.79
C ALA A 641 0.36 16.86 17.35
N PRO A 642 1.46 16.47 16.68
CA PRO A 642 1.39 15.88 15.34
C PRO A 642 0.67 14.52 15.39
N ILE A 643 0.04 14.16 14.28
CA ILE A 643 -0.63 12.88 14.12
C ILE A 643 0.42 11.85 13.69
N ILE A 644 0.42 10.70 14.36
CA ILE A 644 1.31 9.57 14.08
C ILE A 644 0.45 8.41 13.62
N THR A 645 0.81 7.80 12.49
CA THR A 645 0.10 6.64 11.94
C THR A 645 0.85 5.35 12.28
N TYR A 646 0.11 4.25 12.45
CA TYR A 646 0.65 2.93 12.80
C TYR A 646 1.06 2.10 11.58
N ASP A 647 0.80 2.62 10.37
CA ASP A 647 1.11 2.01 9.09
C ASP A 647 1.32 3.13 8.06
N TYR A 648 2.32 2.97 7.19
CA TYR A 648 2.69 3.93 6.16
C TYR A 648 1.55 4.21 5.15
N ASP A 649 0.67 3.23 4.91
CA ASP A 649 -0.47 3.38 3.98
C ASP A 649 -1.70 4.01 4.62
N VAL A 650 -1.67 4.21 5.94
CA VAL A 650 -2.77 4.81 6.67
C VAL A 650 -2.56 6.32 6.68
N VAL A 651 -3.61 7.03 6.30
CA VAL A 651 -3.60 8.49 6.21
C VAL A 651 -3.74 9.10 7.60
N ASP A 652 -3.10 10.24 7.83
CA ASP A 652 -3.09 10.98 9.09
C ASP A 652 -4.37 11.80 9.33
N LYS A 653 -5.40 11.59 8.52
CA LYS A 653 -6.70 12.26 8.55
C LYS A 653 -7.81 11.22 8.63
N GLY A 654 -8.93 11.56 9.27
CA GLY A 654 -10.11 10.71 9.42
C GLY A 654 -10.25 10.02 10.78
N VAL A 655 -11.37 9.32 10.96
CA VAL A 655 -11.85 8.86 12.27
C VAL A 655 -10.92 7.84 12.95
N MET A 656 -10.16 7.07 12.18
CA MET A 656 -9.33 6.00 12.73
C MET A 656 -8.00 6.50 13.31
N THR A 657 -7.45 7.60 12.79
CA THR A 657 -6.09 8.08 13.10
C THR A 657 -6.02 9.46 13.72
N SER A 658 -6.99 10.33 13.45
CA SER A 658 -6.86 11.76 13.75
C SER A 658 -7.68 12.22 14.97
N TRP A 659 -7.76 13.55 15.13
CA TRP A 659 -8.60 14.24 16.12
C TRP A 659 -10.09 13.91 16.01
N ALA A 660 -10.58 13.42 14.87
CA ALA A 660 -11.94 12.91 14.73
C ALA A 660 -12.23 11.72 15.66
N GLY A 661 -11.28 10.79 15.80
CA GLY A 661 -11.39 9.67 16.75
C GLY A 661 -11.34 10.13 18.21
N VAL A 662 -10.51 11.12 18.51
CA VAL A 662 -10.46 11.76 19.84
C VAL A 662 -11.78 12.47 20.16
N SER A 663 -12.41 13.11 19.18
CA SER A 663 -13.71 13.75 19.34
C SER A 663 -14.80 12.76 19.75
N LEU A 664 -14.84 11.57 19.13
CA LEU A 664 -15.72 10.47 19.55
C LEU A 664 -15.47 10.10 21.01
N TYR A 665 -14.21 9.97 21.42
CA TYR A 665 -13.85 9.58 22.78
C TYR A 665 -14.30 10.61 23.81
N PHE A 666 -14.11 11.90 23.54
CA PHE A 666 -14.61 12.97 24.40
C PHE A 666 -16.14 12.97 24.48
N THR A 667 -16.86 12.75 23.38
CA THR A 667 -18.34 12.62 23.45
C THR A 667 -18.76 11.44 24.31
N ALA A 668 -18.06 10.31 24.23
CA ALA A 668 -18.33 9.15 25.07
C ALA A 668 -18.05 9.42 26.57
N LEU A 669 -16.99 10.17 26.90
CA LEU A 669 -16.72 10.62 28.27
C LEU A 669 -17.83 11.53 28.79
N TYR A 670 -18.35 12.46 27.98
CA TYR A 670 -19.53 13.25 28.34
C TYR A 670 -20.70 12.34 28.70
N LYS A 671 -21.02 11.35 27.85
CA LYS A 671 -22.15 10.44 28.10
C LYS A 671 -22.03 9.65 29.41
N LYS A 672 -20.81 9.28 29.82
CA LYS A 672 -20.56 8.60 31.10
C LYS A 672 -20.59 9.55 32.31
N THR A 673 -20.06 10.76 32.17
CA THR A 673 -19.79 11.66 33.30
C THR A 673 -20.82 12.78 33.47
N ASN A 674 -21.56 13.09 32.42
CA ASN A 674 -22.43 14.26 32.28
C ASN A 674 -21.69 15.60 32.51
N ASP A 675 -20.38 15.64 32.29
CA ASP A 675 -19.55 16.84 32.39
C ASP A 675 -19.41 17.51 31.02
N ASN A 676 -20.05 18.67 30.86
CA ASN A 676 -20.08 19.45 29.61
C ASN A 676 -18.69 19.84 29.09
N LYS A 677 -17.63 19.83 29.91
CA LYS A 677 -16.26 20.10 29.44
C LYS A 677 -15.88 19.20 28.26
N TRP A 678 -16.34 17.95 28.29
CA TRP A 678 -15.99 16.95 27.28
C TRP A 678 -16.68 17.21 25.94
N LEU A 679 -17.91 17.74 25.92
CA LEU A 679 -18.56 18.15 24.66
C LEU A 679 -17.82 19.31 23.99
N VAL A 680 -17.39 20.30 24.79
CA VAL A 680 -16.61 21.45 24.26
C VAL A 680 -15.30 20.98 23.65
N LEU A 681 -14.58 20.07 24.33
CA LEU A 681 -13.33 19.50 23.82
C LEU A 681 -13.57 18.60 22.59
N SER A 682 -14.67 17.86 22.57
CA SER A 682 -15.08 17.06 21.42
C SER A 682 -15.30 17.93 20.18
N GLU A 683 -16.02 19.05 20.33
CA GLU A 683 -16.25 20.02 19.26
C GLU A 683 -14.93 20.62 18.77
N GLN A 684 -14.03 21.03 19.67
CA GLN A 684 -12.72 21.57 19.31
C GLN A 684 -11.85 20.57 18.53
N ALA A 685 -11.84 19.31 18.95
CA ALA A 685 -11.10 18.25 18.26
C ALA A 685 -11.69 17.99 16.87
N LEU A 686 -13.01 17.95 16.73
CA LEU A 686 -13.67 17.76 15.43
C LEU A 686 -13.43 18.95 14.50
N GLU A 687 -13.50 20.19 15.01
CA GLU A 687 -13.22 21.39 14.22
C GLU A 687 -11.82 21.42 13.59
N LYS A 688 -10.82 20.83 14.24
CA LYS A 688 -9.47 20.69 13.63
C LYS A 688 -9.55 19.86 12.35
N GLU A 689 -10.28 18.76 12.38
CA GLU A 689 -10.45 17.87 11.24
C GLU A 689 -11.32 18.50 10.15
N MET A 690 -12.43 19.12 10.52
CA MET A 690 -13.38 19.69 9.55
C MET A 690 -12.78 20.81 8.71
N LYS A 691 -11.71 21.47 9.19
CA LYS A 691 -10.95 22.49 8.43
C LYS A 691 -10.16 21.91 7.25
N LEU A 692 -9.92 20.60 7.23
CA LEU A 692 -9.22 19.89 6.15
C LEU A 692 -10.16 19.47 5.02
N GLY A 693 -11.48 19.60 5.22
CA GLY A 693 -12.46 19.15 4.24
C GLY A 693 -12.81 20.19 3.18
N ILE A 694 -13.08 19.71 1.98
CA ILE A 694 -13.44 20.49 0.79
C ILE A 694 -14.77 20.01 0.20
N PHE A 695 -15.45 20.90 -0.53
CA PHE A 695 -16.61 20.56 -1.34
C PHE A 695 -16.24 20.63 -2.82
N ASP A 696 -16.64 19.62 -3.59
CA ASP A 696 -16.54 19.67 -5.06
C ASP A 696 -17.71 20.48 -5.67
N ASP A 697 -17.67 20.66 -6.99
CA ASP A 697 -18.69 21.38 -7.76
C ASP A 697 -20.08 20.71 -7.71
N THR A 698 -20.15 19.43 -7.32
CA THR A 698 -21.40 18.69 -7.11
C THR A 698 -21.92 18.80 -5.66
N GLY A 699 -21.15 19.47 -4.79
CA GLY A 699 -21.38 19.63 -3.36
C GLY A 699 -21.18 18.34 -2.57
N LEU A 700 -20.35 17.42 -3.05
CA LEU A 700 -19.87 16.24 -2.33
C LEU A 700 -18.73 16.70 -1.40
N TYR A 701 -18.73 16.23 -0.16
CA TYR A 701 -17.75 16.64 0.87
C TYR A 701 -16.67 15.58 1.05
N GLN A 702 -15.39 15.97 0.99
CA GLN A 702 -14.26 15.05 1.10
C GLN A 702 -13.08 15.67 1.84
N ILE A 703 -12.12 14.84 2.23
CA ILE A 703 -10.85 15.29 2.82
C ILE A 703 -9.79 15.36 1.71
N ASP A 704 -9.10 16.49 1.64
CA ASP A 704 -7.95 16.68 0.76
C ASP A 704 -6.68 16.10 1.42
N ASP A 705 -6.03 15.18 0.71
CA ASP A 705 -4.79 14.53 1.13
C ASP A 705 -3.56 14.99 0.33
N ASP A 706 -3.59 16.23 -0.15
CA ASP A 706 -2.55 16.92 -0.93
C ASP A 706 -2.29 16.34 -2.33
N PHE A 707 -2.54 15.03 -2.53
CA PHE A 707 -2.32 14.29 -3.77
C PHE A 707 -3.60 13.68 -4.35
N ARG A 708 -4.61 13.46 -3.51
CA ARG A 708 -5.85 12.77 -3.89
C ARG A 708 -6.96 13.11 -2.91
N ILE A 709 -8.18 12.77 -3.33
CA ILE A 709 -9.34 12.91 -2.48
C ILE A 709 -9.79 11.56 -1.92
N LEU A 710 -10.07 11.50 -0.62
CA LEU A 710 -10.36 10.25 0.10
C LEU A 710 -11.82 10.16 0.57
N PRO A 711 -12.63 9.24 0.01
CA PRO A 711 -14.02 9.09 0.40
C PRO A 711 -14.26 8.09 1.54
N TYR A 712 -13.22 7.43 2.06
CA TYR A 712 -13.40 6.21 2.86
C TYR A 712 -13.79 6.43 4.33
N LEU A 713 -14.15 5.33 5.00
CA LEU A 713 -14.51 5.33 6.43
C LEU A 713 -13.30 5.61 7.32
N ALA A 714 -12.14 4.99 7.08
CA ALA A 714 -11.00 5.10 7.98
C ALA A 714 -10.24 6.43 7.82
N GLY A 715 -9.70 6.66 6.61
CA GLY A 715 -9.04 7.91 6.23
C GLY A 715 -9.78 8.55 5.07
N GLY A 716 -10.72 9.43 5.37
CA GLY A 716 -11.56 10.08 4.36
C GLY A 716 -12.82 10.75 4.89
N GLY A 717 -13.52 11.45 3.99
CA GLY A 717 -14.67 12.29 4.32
C GLY A 717 -15.88 11.51 4.87
N SER A 718 -16.11 10.26 4.44
CA SER A 718 -17.26 9.49 4.95
C SER A 718 -17.14 9.14 6.42
N GLY A 719 -15.94 8.86 6.92
CA GLY A 719 -15.69 8.58 8.33
C GLY A 719 -16.13 9.69 9.28
N LEU A 720 -16.07 10.94 8.83
CA LEU A 720 -16.42 12.12 9.64
C LEU A 720 -17.90 12.18 10.01
N ALA A 721 -18.78 11.45 9.31
CA ALA A 721 -20.17 11.33 9.71
C ALA A 721 -20.33 10.74 11.13
N LEU A 722 -19.42 9.86 11.55
CA LEU A 722 -19.48 9.23 12.87
C LEU A 722 -19.34 10.25 14.01
N PRO A 723 -18.23 11.01 14.13
CA PRO A 723 -18.08 12.03 15.16
C PRO A 723 -19.11 13.15 15.05
N ILE A 724 -19.49 13.56 13.83
CA ILE A 724 -20.53 14.58 13.65
C ILE A 724 -21.85 14.11 14.27
N VAL A 725 -22.35 12.95 13.84
CA VAL A 725 -23.66 12.45 14.29
C VAL A 725 -23.64 12.19 15.80
N GLU A 726 -22.57 11.59 16.31
CA GLU A 726 -22.45 11.32 17.75
C GLU A 726 -22.43 12.61 18.58
N LEU A 727 -21.66 13.62 18.17
CA LEU A 727 -21.60 14.90 18.87
C LEU A 727 -22.94 15.64 18.79
N GLU A 728 -23.56 15.75 17.62
CA GLU A 728 -24.81 16.49 17.41
C GLU A 728 -25.98 15.93 18.24
N ILE A 729 -26.08 14.60 18.37
CA ILE A 729 -27.10 13.95 19.21
C ILE A 729 -26.89 14.31 20.69
N ASN A 730 -25.65 14.19 21.18
CA ASN A 730 -25.35 14.40 22.60
C ASN A 730 -25.36 15.88 22.99
N ALA A 731 -24.95 16.77 22.09
CA ALA A 731 -25.00 18.23 22.25
C ALA A 731 -26.39 18.85 21.95
N LYS A 732 -27.28 18.08 21.31
CA LYS A 732 -28.62 18.52 20.86
C LYS A 732 -28.59 19.74 19.93
N LEU A 733 -27.62 19.77 19.03
CA LEU A 733 -27.37 20.87 18.10
C LEU A 733 -26.99 20.32 16.72
N LYS A 734 -27.55 20.88 15.63
CA LYS A 734 -27.13 20.56 14.26
C LYS A 734 -26.21 21.63 13.67
N LYS A 735 -24.91 21.38 13.63
CA LYS A 735 -23.91 22.32 13.16
C LYS A 735 -23.42 22.02 11.74
N TRP A 736 -23.30 20.74 11.37
CA TRP A 736 -22.64 20.31 10.12
C TRP A 736 -23.63 19.73 9.08
N ASN A 737 -24.80 20.35 8.97
CA ASN A 737 -25.86 19.90 8.04
C ASN A 737 -25.39 19.85 6.58
N LYS A 738 -24.56 20.80 6.16
CA LYS A 738 -24.07 20.89 4.78
C LYS A 738 -23.09 19.75 4.49
N GLU A 739 -22.21 19.45 5.44
CA GLU A 739 -21.22 18.39 5.37
C GLU A 739 -21.90 17.02 5.41
N ILE A 740 -22.91 16.82 6.26
CA ILE A 740 -23.71 15.58 6.27
C ILE A 740 -24.41 15.36 4.92
N ASP A 741 -24.96 16.40 4.29
CA ASP A 741 -25.54 16.27 2.94
C ASP A 741 -24.47 15.95 1.88
N GLY A 742 -23.29 16.58 1.98
CA GLY A 742 -22.15 16.30 1.11
C GLY A 742 -21.62 14.88 1.26
N ILE A 743 -21.50 14.36 2.49
CA ILE A 743 -21.09 12.99 2.78
C ILE A 743 -22.13 11.99 2.27
N SER A 744 -23.42 12.30 2.42
CA SER A 744 -24.52 11.44 1.93
C SER A 744 -24.43 11.18 0.42
N LYS A 745 -23.82 12.09 -0.35
CA LYS A 745 -23.62 11.90 -1.80
C LYS A 745 -22.56 10.85 -2.12
N ILE A 746 -21.60 10.59 -1.23
CA ILE A 746 -20.56 9.58 -1.42
C ILE A 746 -21.18 8.20 -1.60
N SER A 747 -22.21 7.84 -0.82
CA SER A 747 -22.91 6.54 -0.95
C SER A 747 -23.58 6.32 -2.31
N LYS A 748 -23.67 7.37 -3.14
CA LYS A 748 -24.21 7.32 -4.51
C LYS A 748 -23.12 7.37 -5.58
N SER A 749 -21.85 7.38 -5.18
CA SER A 749 -20.74 7.31 -6.12
C SER A 749 -20.73 5.96 -6.85
N LYS A 750 -20.36 6.01 -8.12
CA LYS A 750 -20.48 4.87 -9.05
C LYS A 750 -19.59 3.68 -8.67
N CYS A 751 -18.39 3.91 -8.16
CA CYS A 751 -17.45 2.85 -7.80
C CYS A 751 -16.46 3.31 -6.74
N PHE A 752 -15.80 2.32 -6.13
CA PHE A 752 -14.70 2.51 -5.17
C PHE A 752 -13.63 1.47 -5.46
N TYR A 753 -12.36 1.83 -5.24
CA TYR A 753 -11.24 0.98 -5.65
C TYR A 753 -11.27 -0.40 -4.97
N ASN A 754 -11.53 -0.41 -3.65
CA ASN A 754 -11.55 -1.61 -2.80
C ASN A 754 -12.96 -1.90 -2.25
N ALA A 755 -13.14 -3.11 -1.73
CA ALA A 755 -14.41 -3.57 -1.13
C ALA A 755 -14.49 -3.40 0.40
N GLY A 756 -13.33 -3.28 1.07
CA GLY A 756 -13.18 -3.37 2.52
C GLY A 756 -13.99 -2.39 3.36
N LEU A 757 -14.04 -2.66 4.67
CA LEU A 757 -14.74 -1.82 5.65
C LEU A 757 -14.03 -0.47 5.84
N PHE A 758 -12.69 -0.48 5.93
CA PHE A 758 -11.94 0.73 6.28
C PHE A 758 -11.57 1.58 5.07
N GLN A 759 -11.21 0.93 3.96
CA GLN A 759 -10.83 1.61 2.72
C GLN A 759 -11.66 1.19 1.51
N GLY A 760 -12.98 0.95 1.65
CA GLY A 760 -13.77 0.47 0.52
C GLY A 760 -15.28 0.62 0.64
N THR A 761 -15.99 0.00 -0.31
CA THR A 761 -17.45 0.09 -0.44
C THR A 761 -18.20 -0.35 0.82
N THR A 762 -17.68 -1.31 1.59
CA THR A 762 -18.30 -1.75 2.85
C THR A 762 -18.32 -0.64 3.90
N GLY A 763 -17.29 0.19 3.98
CA GLY A 763 -17.26 1.37 4.84
C GLY A 763 -18.30 2.42 4.45
N ILE A 764 -18.43 2.63 3.14
CA ILE A 764 -19.44 3.54 2.58
C ILE A 764 -20.86 3.04 2.88
N LEU A 765 -21.07 1.73 2.84
CA LEU A 765 -22.33 1.09 3.21
C LEU A 765 -22.63 1.26 4.71
N ALA A 766 -21.63 1.14 5.59
CA ALA A 766 -21.81 1.37 7.02
C ALA A 766 -22.20 2.83 7.32
N VAL A 767 -21.54 3.79 6.66
CA VAL A 767 -21.88 5.22 6.78
C VAL A 767 -23.25 5.53 6.17
N ALA A 768 -23.60 4.89 5.04
CA ALA A 768 -24.93 5.02 4.44
C ALA A 768 -26.02 4.64 5.45
N ASN A 769 -25.88 3.49 6.11
CA ASN A 769 -26.83 3.03 7.15
C ASN A 769 -26.97 4.04 8.29
N LEU A 770 -25.84 4.53 8.83
CA LEU A 770 -25.82 5.56 9.87
C LEU A 770 -26.62 6.80 9.43
N LEU A 771 -26.35 7.29 8.22
CA LEU A 771 -26.97 8.52 7.70
C LEU A 771 -28.44 8.34 7.34
N GLU A 772 -28.88 7.19 6.84
CA GLU A 772 -30.31 6.92 6.63
C GLU A 772 -31.07 6.96 7.95
N LEU A 773 -30.53 6.32 8.99
CA LEU A 773 -31.15 6.30 10.31
C LEU A 773 -31.17 7.69 10.96
N TYR A 774 -30.07 8.45 10.85
CA TYR A 774 -29.96 9.80 11.41
C TYR A 774 -30.84 10.82 10.67
N THR A 775 -30.79 10.84 9.33
CA THR A 775 -31.46 11.86 8.52
C THR A 775 -32.89 11.48 8.11
N LYS A 776 -33.27 10.21 8.29
CA LYS A 776 -34.53 9.61 7.80
C LYS A 776 -34.68 9.70 6.27
N LYS A 777 -33.58 9.89 5.53
CA LYS A 777 -33.56 9.85 4.05
C LYS A 777 -33.33 8.40 3.60
N SER A 778 -34.28 7.83 2.86
CA SER A 778 -34.15 6.49 2.28
C SER A 778 -33.51 6.54 0.89
N SER A 779 -32.43 5.80 0.64
CA SER A 779 -31.89 5.37 -0.68
C SER A 779 -30.38 5.07 -0.66
N LEU A 780 -29.64 5.62 0.30
CA LEU A 780 -28.18 5.52 0.41
C LEU A 780 -27.71 4.07 0.53
N VAL A 781 -28.37 3.25 1.36
CA VAL A 781 -28.00 1.84 1.56
C VAL A 781 -28.17 1.06 0.27
N ASN A 782 -29.28 1.27 -0.45
CA ASN A 782 -29.52 0.60 -1.73
C ASN A 782 -28.51 1.02 -2.80
N SER A 783 -28.11 2.30 -2.85
CA SER A 783 -27.06 2.77 -3.76
C SER A 783 -25.71 2.13 -3.46
N ALA A 784 -25.29 2.12 -2.18
CA ALA A 784 -24.03 1.49 -1.78
C ALA A 784 -24.01 -0.03 -2.03
N LEU A 785 -25.14 -0.73 -1.78
CA LEU A 785 -25.29 -2.14 -2.11
C LEU A 785 -25.22 -2.40 -3.62
N PHE A 786 -25.83 -1.53 -4.44
CA PHE A 786 -25.75 -1.65 -5.89
C PHE A 786 -24.29 -1.55 -6.37
N THR A 787 -23.52 -0.59 -5.84
CA THR A 787 -22.09 -0.46 -6.12
C THR A 787 -21.28 -1.67 -5.64
N LEU A 788 -21.66 -2.27 -4.51
CA LEU A 788 -20.97 -3.44 -3.95
C LEU A 788 -21.00 -4.68 -4.87
N ASN A 789 -21.96 -4.78 -5.81
CA ASN A 789 -21.95 -5.84 -6.85
C ASN A 789 -20.61 -5.94 -7.59
N LEU A 790 -19.90 -4.81 -7.74
CA LEU A 790 -18.64 -4.76 -8.48
C LEU A 790 -17.52 -5.60 -7.85
N HIS A 791 -17.67 -6.00 -6.59
CA HIS A 791 -16.63 -6.67 -5.81
C HIS A 791 -16.99 -8.08 -5.30
N LEU A 792 -18.28 -8.41 -5.17
CA LEU A 792 -18.69 -9.62 -4.47
C LEU A 792 -18.50 -10.89 -5.31
N LEU A 793 -17.78 -11.85 -4.73
CA LEU A 793 -17.50 -13.17 -5.31
C LEU A 793 -18.48 -14.17 -4.71
N GLU A 794 -19.54 -14.52 -5.44
CA GLU A 794 -20.65 -15.32 -4.91
C GLU A 794 -20.82 -16.67 -5.61
N ASP A 795 -20.95 -17.73 -4.81
CA ASP A 795 -21.42 -19.04 -5.25
C ASP A 795 -22.80 -19.38 -4.64
N ALA A 796 -23.23 -20.64 -4.76
CA ALA A 796 -24.51 -21.11 -4.25
C ALA A 796 -24.72 -20.81 -2.75
N ASP A 797 -23.68 -20.98 -1.92
CA ASP A 797 -23.78 -20.97 -0.45
C ASP A 797 -22.85 -19.95 0.23
N CYS A 798 -21.91 -19.35 -0.50
CA CYS A 798 -20.86 -18.49 0.02
C CYS A 798 -20.80 -17.14 -0.70
N ILE A 799 -20.45 -16.08 0.04
CA ILE A 799 -20.00 -14.80 -0.51
C ILE A 799 -18.60 -14.52 0.04
N PHE A 800 -17.65 -14.29 -0.85
CA PHE A 800 -16.29 -13.87 -0.55
C PHE A 800 -16.09 -12.40 -0.90
N VAL A 801 -15.21 -11.74 -0.15
CA VAL A 801 -14.87 -10.32 -0.34
C VAL A 801 -13.38 -10.23 -0.70
N PRO A 802 -13.01 -9.54 -1.78
CA PRO A 802 -11.61 -9.26 -2.08
C PRO A 802 -11.01 -8.35 -0.99
N GLY A 803 -9.79 -8.65 -0.55
CA GLY A 803 -9.04 -7.76 0.33
C GLY A 803 -8.60 -6.47 -0.38
N ASP A 804 -7.88 -5.62 0.33
CA ASP A 804 -7.35 -4.38 -0.26
C ASP A 804 -6.43 -4.70 -1.47
N SER A 805 -6.44 -3.82 -2.48
CA SER A 805 -5.89 -4.03 -3.83
C SER A 805 -6.61 -5.07 -4.70
N CYS A 806 -7.57 -5.82 -4.15
CA CYS A 806 -8.41 -6.80 -4.84
C CYS A 806 -7.68 -7.94 -5.57
N PHE A 807 -6.42 -8.23 -5.21
CA PHE A 807 -5.69 -9.35 -5.81
C PHE A 807 -6.11 -10.70 -5.24
N ARG A 808 -6.50 -10.76 -3.96
CA ARG A 808 -6.87 -11.98 -3.26
C ARG A 808 -8.08 -11.75 -2.37
N ILE A 809 -8.76 -12.82 -1.97
CA ILE A 809 -9.85 -12.74 -0.99
C ILE A 809 -9.31 -12.52 0.42
N SER A 810 -10.10 -11.86 1.25
CA SER A 810 -9.79 -11.59 2.65
C SER A 810 -10.98 -11.92 3.55
N GLY A 811 -10.69 -12.53 4.70
CA GLY A 811 -11.67 -12.86 5.72
C GLY A 811 -11.75 -11.88 6.89
N ASP A 812 -10.85 -10.91 6.99
CA ASP A 812 -10.73 -10.03 8.17
C ASP A 812 -11.77 -8.90 8.24
N ILE A 813 -11.71 -8.09 9.31
CA ILE A 813 -12.62 -6.95 9.51
C ILE A 813 -12.27 -5.77 8.61
N MET A 814 -10.98 -5.44 8.52
CA MET A 814 -10.50 -4.26 7.82
C MET A 814 -10.90 -4.25 6.34
N SER A 815 -10.61 -5.36 5.66
CA SER A 815 -10.63 -5.49 4.21
C SER A 815 -11.62 -6.55 3.70
N GLY A 816 -12.00 -7.49 4.57
CA GLY A 816 -12.62 -8.75 4.15
C GLY A 816 -14.08 -8.98 4.57
N SER A 817 -14.49 -10.26 4.46
CA SER A 817 -15.87 -10.71 4.69
C SER A 817 -16.39 -10.44 6.11
N SER A 818 -15.53 -10.42 7.13
CA SER A 818 -15.98 -10.18 8.52
C SER A 818 -16.50 -8.76 8.72
N GLY A 819 -15.86 -7.77 8.09
CA GLY A 819 -16.31 -6.37 8.13
C GLY A 819 -17.67 -6.20 7.47
N LEU A 820 -17.85 -6.80 6.29
CA LEU A 820 -19.13 -6.77 5.58
C LEU A 820 -20.23 -7.52 6.34
N LEU A 821 -19.93 -8.66 6.95
CA LEU A 821 -20.88 -9.42 7.75
C LEU A 821 -21.46 -8.58 8.91
N LEU A 822 -20.61 -7.84 9.62
CA LEU A 822 -21.03 -6.94 10.70
C LEU A 822 -21.91 -5.81 10.17
N THR A 823 -21.52 -5.17 9.06
CA THR A 823 -22.30 -4.09 8.44
C THR A 823 -23.67 -4.56 7.97
N ILE A 824 -23.77 -5.74 7.34
CA ILE A 824 -25.06 -6.30 6.90
C ILE A 824 -25.96 -6.64 8.09
N ASN A 825 -25.37 -7.14 9.17
CA ASN A 825 -26.11 -7.38 10.41
C ASN A 825 -26.64 -6.08 11.02
N ASP A 826 -25.85 -5.02 11.03
CA ASP A 826 -26.24 -3.70 11.52
C ASP A 826 -27.46 -3.15 10.76
N ILE A 827 -27.45 -3.27 9.43
CA ILE A 827 -28.58 -2.84 8.58
C ILE A 827 -29.86 -3.64 8.92
N LEU A 828 -29.74 -4.97 9.06
CA LEU A 828 -30.88 -5.84 9.38
C LEU A 828 -31.50 -5.52 10.74
N GLU A 829 -30.68 -5.18 11.73
CA GLU A 829 -31.10 -4.91 13.10
C GLU A 829 -31.38 -3.42 13.36
N SER A 830 -31.26 -2.56 12.34
CA SER A 830 -31.34 -1.09 12.48
C SER A 830 -30.38 -0.54 13.55
N LYS A 831 -29.18 -1.11 13.61
CA LYS A 831 -28.07 -0.72 14.51
C LYS A 831 -26.91 -0.15 13.72
N ASN A 832 -25.89 0.36 14.41
CA ASN A 832 -24.62 0.81 13.84
C ASN A 832 -23.43 0.35 14.69
N HIS A 833 -22.26 0.34 14.06
CA HIS A 833 -20.93 0.25 14.69
C HIS A 833 -20.59 -1.10 15.32
N SER A 834 -21.26 -2.20 14.94
CA SER A 834 -20.92 -3.54 15.47
C SER A 834 -19.53 -4.04 15.08
N TRP A 835 -18.80 -3.31 14.24
CA TRP A 835 -17.40 -3.55 13.93
C TRP A 835 -16.42 -2.94 14.93
N ILE A 836 -16.87 -2.07 15.85
CA ILE A 836 -16.01 -1.50 16.90
C ILE A 836 -15.85 -2.52 18.05
N PRO A 837 -14.63 -2.91 18.44
CA PRO A 837 -14.38 -3.92 19.45
C PRO A 837 -14.41 -3.34 20.87
N ILE A 838 -15.55 -2.78 21.25
CA ILE A 838 -15.81 -2.31 22.62
C ILE A 838 -17.01 -3.01 23.23
N LEU A 839 -17.01 -3.06 24.56
CA LEU A 839 -18.14 -3.52 25.36
C LEU A 839 -19.17 -2.39 25.52
N ASN A 840 -20.44 -2.75 25.71
CA ASN A 840 -21.53 -1.79 25.93
C ASN A 840 -21.66 -0.72 24.84
N LEU A 841 -21.56 -1.11 23.56
CA LEU A 841 -21.63 -0.19 22.41
C LEU A 841 -22.80 0.82 22.52
N GLU A 842 -23.98 0.37 22.93
CA GLU A 842 -25.19 1.20 23.10
C GLU A 842 -25.09 2.25 24.22
N LYS A 843 -24.33 1.94 25.28
CA LYS A 843 -24.06 2.89 26.37
C LYS A 843 -22.95 3.86 26.00
N VAL A 844 -22.01 3.46 25.14
CA VAL A 844 -20.87 4.29 24.73
C VAL A 844 -21.25 5.24 23.59
N PHE A 845 -21.96 4.77 22.57
CA PHE A 845 -22.37 5.55 21.39
C PHE A 845 -23.88 5.67 21.30
N SER A 846 -24.39 6.90 21.32
CA SER A 846 -25.81 7.22 21.10
C SER A 846 -26.24 6.95 19.65
N SER A 847 -25.31 6.98 18.70
CA SER A 847 -25.55 6.65 17.29
C SER A 847 -25.60 5.15 16.98
N SER A 848 -25.28 4.28 17.95
CA SER A 848 -25.35 2.81 17.76
C SER A 848 -26.79 2.30 17.58
N THR A 849 -27.75 2.90 18.27
CA THR A 849 -29.19 2.66 18.12
C THR A 849 -29.93 3.97 18.32
N PHE A 850 -30.72 4.38 17.33
CA PHE A 850 -31.53 5.59 17.44
C PHE A 850 -32.85 5.30 18.18
N THR A 851 -33.09 6.01 19.28
CA THR A 851 -34.35 6.00 20.03
C THR A 851 -35.19 7.24 19.73
N GLU A 852 -36.47 7.27 20.10
CA GLU A 852 -37.28 8.49 19.97
C GLU A 852 -36.66 9.68 20.72
N GLU A 853 -36.02 9.44 21.87
CA GLU A 853 -35.29 10.45 22.65
C GLU A 853 -34.07 11.02 21.92
N SER A 854 -33.46 10.24 21.03
CA SER A 854 -32.27 10.65 20.26
C SER A 854 -32.52 11.88 19.39
N PHE A 855 -33.79 12.18 19.05
CA PHE A 855 -34.17 13.31 18.22
C PHE A 855 -34.92 14.42 19.00
N GLN A 856 -35.19 14.22 20.29
CA GLN A 856 -35.93 15.20 21.09
C GLN A 856 -35.06 16.41 21.45
N ASN A 857 -35.55 17.61 21.13
CA ASN A 857 -34.93 18.90 21.45
C ASN A 857 -33.61 19.21 20.71
N ILE A 858 -33.34 18.55 19.57
CA ILE A 858 -32.24 18.99 18.69
C ILE A 858 -32.65 20.31 18.04
N VAL A 859 -31.90 21.38 18.33
CA VAL A 859 -32.17 22.72 17.81
C VAL A 859 -31.31 22.96 16.57
N GLU A 860 -31.92 23.41 15.48
CA GLU A 860 -31.16 23.97 14.35
C GLU A 860 -30.69 25.38 14.75
N PRO A 861 -29.40 25.71 14.58
CA PRO A 861 -28.92 27.05 14.85
C PRO A 861 -29.74 28.03 14.01
N LEU A 862 -30.27 29.07 14.66
CA LEU A 862 -30.99 30.16 13.99
C LEU A 862 -30.13 30.63 12.82
N SER A 863 -30.61 30.41 11.59
CA SER A 863 -29.96 30.90 10.40
C SER A 863 -29.72 32.39 10.60
N SER A 864 -28.46 32.80 10.61
CA SER A 864 -28.09 34.21 10.59
C SER A 864 -28.48 34.76 9.23
N VAL A 865 -29.77 35.06 9.08
CA VAL A 865 -30.29 35.98 8.07
C VAL A 865 -29.79 37.36 8.46
N VAL A 866 -28.60 37.75 7.98
CA VAL A 866 -28.23 39.17 7.86
C VAL A 866 -27.31 39.38 6.64
N ARG A 867 -27.98 39.87 5.57
CA ARG A 867 -27.56 40.75 4.47
C ARG A 867 -26.36 40.42 3.59
#